data_AF-A0A1J4JNN2-F1
#
_entry.id   AF-A0A1J4JNN2-F1
#
_cell.length_a   1.000
_cell.length_b   1.000
_cell.length_c   1.000
_cell.angle_alpha   90.00
_cell.angle_beta   90.00
_cell.angle_gamma   90.00
#
_symmetry.space_group_name_H-M   'P 1'
#
loop_
_entity.id
_entity.type
_entity.pdbx_description
1 polymer ?
#
loop_
_entity_poly.entity_id
_entity_poly.type
_entity_poly.pdbx_seq_one_letter_code
_entity_poly.pdbx_strand_id
1 'polypeptide(L)'
;MASLLLHYSILMKSNDYIEITRSFIEIACSKILEKPEIYDNTTIINFFICVNSFLFFKPQNIANDDFITINNVSDIDDLAENFDVQKMKNSRFNLSHNNLSWKDKEIAKNVLSIFEIFQTKEVIIYDLLIAYFLIYDEPNFVINHMTHIQFLCTSSSIFKLFTYIYFRLYLVGKVSFNNIDLRDISLDECFLSFTEHIEKLNNIIIIRESLDILANIKTFVKDQSQQKILYPQHNDLYFSFCQLSQHNIAVKMNENNELNKKRWLHIWSCLTISGAPWSMANPPTIHYTRDFTNCYMLCPFKTKRNWKYSPSEFTHLIPSRSTDANISRMLRKFSHANDESIPDTYANEQRIRYSSACEAIFMKRTDHVEFSICNDSIMLSMADNHRITIPLQNVLYILPRTHLHHKTAIEIFSKDGRSLFLNFQESSSDEIMKIIPNIENMNYFIKPEDATLMWKQNLFTNFEYLLLLNIFSGRSFNNPSQYPIFPWILKNYNKLDLNEDDVFRDLSKPIGALNNENLEELKEIMEFMCEQGVGLFNKAMISPSDIYHYMCRLEPFKTLKKNYFDNRHFDSIINEWNNVMSEDSTFNELIPEFFFQPEFLCCDELGKVELPPWAKNEVEFIYFHRKALESPYVSKNLNKWIDLVFGVNQKNIEKNNVFSEYAYEDVWNDDNLNDSLKRNLIESSKRAKGQIPTQLFTAQHPSRQDIQENSKLHHNIKINIEGVLFSKMNCCGTIKIITDQYKLVVYNINTNSIIVKQLKLSNAKFSDFGDNIIAYSENELYEINQNGQETIIHCSNLQNFTSLYPWLATVGTDLIIRISNATNLREPVQTITYFREKTECCVINNDFHVLVIGSNKGDLIIYSLERSVSFRVVSLGKCIVNSVVITPSWGFIVAFASETSDGKATFFSKTFNINGMLIRRVEIPGIVKVITTWKSIHGFDFLAFAVERTVFICEAFYMNFNEPFMILETPPIEISYLTQTDEIAVITREGSIKFKQVHVDDLLIL
;
A
#
# COMPACT_ATOMS: atom_id res chain seq x y z
N MET A 1 -38.00 3.39 20.50
CA MET A 1 -37.28 2.56 21.50
C MET A 1 -37.72 1.10 21.46
N ALA A 2 -38.99 0.76 21.71
CA ALA A 2 -39.47 -0.64 21.71
C ALA A 2 -39.19 -1.43 20.39
N SER A 3 -39.26 -0.77 19.23
CA SER A 3 -38.89 -1.37 17.93
C SER A 3 -37.37 -1.57 17.77
N LEU A 4 -36.56 -0.66 18.30
CA LEU A 4 -35.08 -0.80 18.36
C LEU A 4 -34.68 -1.94 19.29
N LEU A 5 -35.41 -2.09 20.41
CA LEU A 5 -35.27 -3.19 21.39
C LEU A 5 -35.63 -4.55 20.77
N LEU A 6 -36.69 -4.61 19.95
CA LEU A 6 -37.07 -5.83 19.23
C LEU A 6 -36.03 -6.20 18.16
N HIS A 7 -35.49 -5.22 17.44
CA HIS A 7 -34.46 -5.43 16.41
C HIS A 7 -33.12 -5.90 17.00
N TYR A 8 -32.71 -5.34 18.15
CA TYR A 8 -31.54 -5.79 18.89
C TYR A 8 -31.72 -7.20 19.50
N SER A 9 -32.93 -7.54 19.96
CA SER A 9 -33.23 -8.88 20.48
C SER A 9 -33.18 -9.97 19.40
N ILE A 10 -33.40 -9.62 18.14
CA ILE A 10 -33.36 -10.53 16.99
C ILE A 10 -31.93 -10.72 16.47
N LEU A 11 -31.08 -9.69 16.54
CA LEU A 11 -29.66 -9.72 16.15
C LEU A 11 -28.79 -10.56 17.11
N MET A 12 -29.21 -10.69 18.37
CA MET A 12 -28.46 -11.35 19.44
C MET A 12 -28.86 -12.83 19.60
N LYS A 13 -28.64 -13.65 18.56
CA LYS A 13 -28.78 -15.12 18.65
C LYS A 13 -27.41 -15.80 18.68
N SER A 14 -26.75 -15.74 19.84
CA SER A 14 -25.73 -16.72 20.30
C SER A 14 -25.16 -16.33 21.67
N ASN A 15 -25.25 -17.24 22.64
CA ASN A 15 -24.60 -17.30 23.98
C ASN A 15 -25.39 -16.85 25.23
N ASP A 16 -25.20 -17.60 26.33
CA ASP A 16 -25.91 -17.53 27.64
C ASP A 16 -25.73 -16.21 28.42
N TYR A 17 -24.71 -15.41 28.11
CA TYR A 17 -24.48 -14.07 28.69
C TYR A 17 -25.64 -13.09 28.41
N ILE A 18 -26.43 -13.39 27.37
CA ILE A 18 -27.53 -12.58 26.88
C ILE A 18 -28.76 -12.71 27.79
N GLU A 19 -28.98 -13.84 28.48
CA GLU A 19 -30.13 -14.01 29.39
C GLU A 19 -29.97 -13.23 30.70
N ILE A 20 -28.76 -13.19 31.28
CA ILE A 20 -28.48 -12.45 32.53
C ILE A 20 -28.56 -10.93 32.28
N THR A 21 -27.98 -10.47 31.17
CA THR A 21 -28.02 -9.05 30.77
C THR A 21 -29.45 -8.60 30.46
N ARG A 22 -30.25 -9.49 29.84
CA ARG A 22 -31.67 -9.27 29.61
C ARG A 22 -32.46 -9.22 30.93
N SER A 23 -32.20 -10.12 31.87
CA SER A 23 -32.87 -10.15 33.17
C SER A 23 -32.55 -8.92 34.03
N PHE A 24 -31.29 -8.46 34.02
CA PHE A 24 -30.87 -7.22 34.68
C PHE A 24 -31.55 -5.99 34.09
N ILE A 25 -31.61 -5.88 32.75
CA ILE A 25 -32.30 -4.78 32.07
C ILE A 25 -33.81 -4.85 32.33
N GLU A 26 -34.42 -6.03 32.34
CA GLU A 26 -35.85 -6.23 32.64
C GLU A 26 -36.18 -5.84 34.10
N ILE A 27 -35.35 -6.19 35.08
CA ILE A 27 -35.53 -5.82 36.49
C ILE A 27 -35.32 -4.32 36.71
N ALA A 28 -34.27 -3.74 36.12
CA ALA A 28 -33.99 -2.30 36.20
C ALA A 28 -35.13 -1.49 35.55
N CYS A 29 -35.60 -1.89 34.36
CA CYS A 29 -36.76 -1.27 33.70
C CYS A 29 -38.02 -1.40 34.55
N SER A 30 -38.31 -2.59 35.10
CA SER A 30 -39.50 -2.83 35.93
C SER A 30 -39.54 -1.93 37.17
N LYS A 31 -38.39 -1.69 37.82
CA LYS A 31 -38.32 -0.87 39.04
C LYS A 31 -38.24 0.63 38.78
N ILE A 32 -37.63 1.04 37.66
CA ILE A 32 -37.70 2.44 37.18
C ILE A 32 -39.16 2.81 36.86
N LEU A 33 -39.93 1.86 36.32
CA LEU A 33 -41.37 2.03 36.07
C LEU A 33 -42.23 2.07 37.35
N GLU A 34 -41.77 1.50 38.48
CA GLU A 34 -42.48 1.57 39.77
C GLU A 34 -42.42 2.94 40.44
N LYS A 35 -41.37 3.74 40.18
CA LYS A 35 -41.19 5.10 40.75
C LYS A 35 -40.68 6.12 39.73
N PRO A 36 -41.50 6.49 38.73
CA PRO A 36 -41.09 7.36 37.62
C PRO A 36 -40.80 8.81 38.05
N GLU A 37 -41.29 9.25 39.22
CA GLU A 37 -41.08 10.61 39.73
C GLU A 37 -39.64 10.88 40.24
N ILE A 38 -38.85 9.82 40.46
CA ILE A 38 -37.49 9.91 41.02
C ILE A 38 -36.43 10.05 39.91
N TYR A 39 -36.71 9.59 38.70
CA TYR A 39 -35.70 9.42 37.66
C TYR A 39 -36.02 10.28 36.44
N ASP A 40 -35.21 11.32 36.19
CA ASP A 40 -35.35 12.11 34.98
C ASP A 40 -34.89 11.33 33.73
N ASN A 41 -35.42 11.71 32.56
CA ASN A 41 -35.11 11.05 31.29
C ASN A 41 -33.60 11.06 30.97
N THR A 42 -32.87 12.05 31.47
CA THR A 42 -31.42 12.19 31.23
C THR A 42 -30.62 11.18 32.03
N THR A 43 -31.05 10.89 33.26
CA THR A 43 -30.44 9.91 34.17
C THR A 43 -30.67 8.50 33.66
N ILE A 44 -31.87 8.20 33.15
CA ILE A 44 -32.19 6.92 32.52
C ILE A 44 -31.37 6.72 31.24
N ILE A 45 -31.25 7.75 30.40
CA ILE A 45 -30.44 7.71 29.17
C ILE A 45 -28.95 7.49 29.50
N ASN A 46 -28.41 8.18 30.51
CA ASN A 46 -27.02 8.05 30.91
C ASN A 46 -26.71 6.69 31.56
N PHE A 47 -27.64 6.15 32.33
CA PHE A 47 -27.56 4.79 32.87
C PHE A 47 -27.44 3.76 31.74
N PHE A 48 -28.29 3.84 30.71
CA PHE A 48 -28.24 2.94 29.57
C PHE A 48 -27.03 3.16 28.64
N ILE A 49 -26.50 4.38 28.54
CA ILE A 49 -25.26 4.67 27.81
C ILE A 49 -24.06 4.05 28.54
N CYS A 50 -23.98 4.15 29.87
CA CYS A 50 -22.92 3.49 30.66
C CYS A 50 -22.97 1.97 30.53
N VAL A 51 -24.16 1.37 30.66
CA VAL A 51 -24.35 -0.08 30.52
C VAL A 51 -23.98 -0.56 29.11
N ASN A 52 -24.37 0.16 28.05
CA ASN A 52 -23.97 -0.16 26.68
C ASN A 52 -22.48 0.03 26.43
N SER A 53 -21.84 1.02 27.05
CA SER A 53 -20.41 1.27 26.91
C SER A 53 -19.59 0.13 27.54
N PHE A 54 -20.06 -0.44 28.65
CA PHE A 54 -19.46 -1.62 29.26
C PHE A 54 -19.62 -2.90 28.41
N LEU A 55 -20.74 -3.05 27.69
CA LEU A 55 -21.05 -4.21 26.86
C LEU A 55 -20.27 -4.25 25.52
N PHE A 56 -19.78 -3.11 25.02
CA PHE A 56 -19.03 -3.02 23.76
C PHE A 56 -17.52 -3.30 23.88
N PHE A 57 -16.97 -3.34 25.10
CA PHE A 57 -15.59 -3.77 25.35
C PHE A 57 -15.52 -5.29 25.40
N LYS A 58 -15.53 -5.96 24.24
CA LYS A 58 -15.24 -7.39 24.12
C LYS A 58 -13.72 -7.60 24.04
N PRO A 59 -13.06 -8.32 24.96
CA PRO A 59 -11.74 -8.89 24.71
C PRO A 59 -11.92 -10.06 23.73
N GLN A 60 -11.22 -10.06 22.60
CA GLN A 60 -11.47 -11.04 21.52
C GLN A 60 -10.91 -12.47 21.76
N ASN A 61 -10.39 -12.81 22.93
CA ASN A 61 -9.79 -14.13 23.19
C ASN A 61 -10.40 -14.86 24.40
N ILE A 62 -11.70 -15.14 24.37
CA ILE A 62 -12.27 -16.18 25.24
C ILE A 62 -13.13 -17.07 24.34
N ALA A 63 -12.72 -18.33 24.19
CA ALA A 63 -13.48 -19.35 23.49
C ALA A 63 -14.82 -19.60 24.22
N ASN A 64 -15.86 -19.95 23.47
CA ASN A 64 -17.25 -19.97 23.90
C ASN A 64 -17.63 -21.02 24.98
N ASP A 65 -16.68 -21.76 25.57
CA ASP A 65 -17.00 -22.89 26.47
C ASP A 65 -16.75 -22.63 27.97
N ASP A 66 -16.21 -21.48 28.37
CA ASP A 66 -15.82 -21.23 29.78
C ASP A 66 -16.77 -20.33 30.59
N PHE A 67 -18.05 -20.24 30.23
CA PHE A 67 -19.07 -19.66 31.14
C PHE A 67 -19.68 -20.71 32.05
N ILE A 68 -18.85 -21.32 32.91
CA ILE A 68 -19.31 -22.13 34.03
C ILE A 68 -19.10 -21.33 35.32
N THR A 69 -20.17 -20.72 35.82
CA THR A 69 -20.35 -20.21 37.20
C THR A 69 -19.12 -19.59 37.87
N ILE A 70 -19.08 -18.25 37.93
CA ILE A 70 -18.08 -17.45 38.64
C ILE A 70 -18.00 -17.88 40.10
N ASN A 71 -17.05 -18.77 40.40
CA ASN A 71 -16.79 -19.32 41.73
C ASN A 71 -15.33 -19.08 42.16
N ASN A 72 -14.48 -18.51 41.29
CA ASN A 72 -13.05 -18.29 41.56
C ASN A 72 -12.59 -16.89 41.11
N VAL A 73 -11.46 -16.44 41.65
CA VAL A 73 -10.98 -15.05 41.50
C VAL A 73 -10.27 -14.80 40.16
N SER A 74 -9.87 -15.84 39.45
CA SER A 74 -9.27 -15.71 38.12
C SER A 74 -10.14 -14.91 37.14
N ASP A 75 -11.47 -15.05 37.28
CA ASP A 75 -12.42 -14.46 36.35
C ASP A 75 -12.61 -12.94 36.60
N ILE A 76 -12.22 -12.45 37.78
CA ILE A 76 -12.22 -11.02 38.14
C ILE A 76 -10.89 -10.36 37.76
N ASP A 77 -9.77 -11.06 37.87
CA ASP A 77 -8.46 -10.58 37.42
C ASP A 77 -8.37 -10.55 35.88
N ASP A 78 -9.01 -11.47 35.16
CA ASP A 78 -9.18 -11.39 33.71
C ASP A 78 -10.05 -10.18 33.30
N LEU A 79 -11.03 -9.78 34.12
CA LEU A 79 -11.80 -8.55 33.91
C LEU A 79 -10.99 -7.29 34.31
N ALA A 80 -10.16 -7.35 35.35
CA ALA A 80 -9.38 -6.21 35.85
C ALA A 80 -8.08 -5.94 35.04
N GLU A 81 -7.42 -6.97 34.48
CA GLU A 81 -6.33 -6.81 33.51
C GLU A 81 -6.85 -6.32 32.15
N ASN A 82 -8.09 -6.66 31.79
CA ASN A 82 -8.75 -6.11 30.60
C ASN A 82 -9.34 -4.69 30.82
N PHE A 83 -9.56 -4.26 32.06
CA PHE A 83 -9.97 -2.90 32.44
C PHE A 83 -8.80 -2.07 32.98
N ASP A 84 -7.82 -1.83 32.11
CA ASP A 84 -6.72 -0.90 32.38
C ASP A 84 -7.25 0.55 32.53
N VAL A 85 -7.27 1.04 33.78
CA VAL A 85 -7.74 2.39 34.16
C VAL A 85 -6.89 3.50 33.56
N GLN A 86 -5.70 3.21 33.03
CA GLN A 86 -4.95 4.18 32.22
C GLN A 86 -5.47 4.27 30.76
N LYS A 87 -6.15 3.24 30.24
CA LYS A 87 -6.77 3.26 28.90
C LYS A 87 -8.10 4.03 28.85
N MET A 88 -8.76 4.33 29.98
CA MET A 88 -9.93 5.21 29.99
C MET A 88 -9.61 6.72 29.91
N LYS A 89 -8.34 7.14 30.04
CA LYS A 89 -7.98 8.54 29.76
C LYS A 89 -8.02 8.90 28.27
N ASN A 90 -8.12 7.91 27.38
CA ASN A 90 -8.10 8.14 25.93
C ASN A 90 -9.23 7.45 25.14
N SER A 91 -10.28 6.92 25.79
CA SER A 91 -11.47 6.43 25.09
C SER A 91 -12.40 7.59 24.72
N ARG A 92 -12.43 7.91 23.42
CA ARG A 92 -13.33 8.91 22.82
C ARG A 92 -14.77 8.40 22.80
N PHE A 93 -15.56 8.79 23.79
CA PHE A 93 -16.97 9.11 23.58
C PHE A 93 -17.09 10.63 23.73
N ASN A 94 -17.90 11.29 22.89
CA ASN A 94 -18.05 12.75 22.85
C ASN A 94 -18.64 13.33 24.15
N LEU A 95 -17.83 13.39 25.21
CA LEU A 95 -17.97 14.24 26.37
C LEU A 95 -16.67 15.05 26.46
N SER A 96 -16.80 16.36 26.29
CA SER A 96 -15.70 17.29 26.01
C SER A 96 -14.61 17.28 27.09
N HIS A 97 -13.36 17.12 26.67
CA HIS A 97 -12.18 17.27 27.51
C HIS A 97 -11.67 18.72 27.43
N ASN A 98 -12.10 19.55 28.37
CA ASN A 98 -11.30 20.66 28.87
C ASN A 98 -11.67 20.85 30.34
N ASN A 99 -10.84 20.25 31.20
CA ASN A 99 -10.98 20.14 32.65
C ASN A 99 -12.23 19.36 33.10
N LEU A 100 -12.01 18.21 33.76
CA LEU A 100 -12.99 17.40 34.50
C LEU A 100 -14.27 18.19 34.82
N SER A 101 -15.28 18.06 33.95
CA SER A 101 -16.58 18.63 34.22
C SER A 101 -17.23 17.76 35.29
N TRP A 102 -17.76 18.40 36.33
CA TRP A 102 -18.17 17.81 37.60
C TRP A 102 -19.22 16.68 37.53
N LYS A 103 -19.79 16.41 36.34
CA LYS A 103 -20.92 15.50 36.15
C LYS A 103 -20.58 14.01 36.32
N ASP A 104 -19.53 13.47 35.71
CA ASP A 104 -19.25 12.02 35.79
C ASP A 104 -18.80 11.58 37.19
N LYS A 105 -18.15 12.49 37.91
CA LYS A 105 -17.71 12.30 39.30
C LYS A 105 -18.87 12.33 40.28
N GLU A 106 -19.79 13.30 40.15
CA GLU A 106 -21.02 13.31 40.95
C GLU A 106 -21.93 12.14 40.57
N ILE A 107 -22.00 11.74 39.31
CA ILE A 107 -22.76 10.57 38.87
C ILE A 107 -22.15 9.30 39.47
N ALA A 108 -20.83 9.10 39.41
CA ALA A 108 -20.19 7.94 40.03
C ALA A 108 -20.40 7.92 41.55
N LYS A 109 -20.28 9.07 42.24
CA LYS A 109 -20.60 9.20 43.68
C LYS A 109 -22.07 8.90 43.97
N ASN A 110 -22.99 9.40 43.15
CA ASN A 110 -24.42 9.15 43.28
C ASN A 110 -24.74 7.67 43.04
N VAL A 111 -24.13 7.04 42.03
CA VAL A 111 -24.28 5.60 41.75
C VAL A 111 -23.73 4.76 42.90
N LEU A 112 -22.55 5.07 43.43
CA LEU A 112 -22.01 4.41 44.63
C LEU A 112 -22.93 4.62 45.84
N SER A 113 -23.46 5.82 46.06
CA SER A 113 -24.42 6.08 47.16
C SER A 113 -25.77 5.37 46.97
N ILE A 114 -26.18 5.13 45.72
CA ILE A 114 -27.36 4.31 45.38
C ILE A 114 -27.04 2.84 45.66
N PHE A 115 -25.86 2.35 45.30
CA PHE A 115 -25.43 0.97 45.57
C PHE A 115 -25.23 0.71 47.07
N GLU A 116 -24.83 1.72 47.87
CA GLU A 116 -24.85 1.64 49.33
C GLU A 116 -26.25 1.37 49.91
N ILE A 117 -27.31 1.86 49.27
CA ILE A 117 -28.71 1.64 49.69
C ILE A 117 -29.20 0.25 49.24
N PHE A 118 -28.72 -0.25 48.11
CA PHE A 118 -29.13 -1.51 47.49
C PHE A 118 -28.01 -2.56 47.56
N GLN A 119 -27.66 -2.97 48.78
CA GLN A 119 -26.58 -3.94 49.06
C GLN A 119 -26.94 -5.38 48.66
N THR A 120 -27.01 -5.67 47.35
CA THR A 120 -27.18 -7.04 46.83
C THR A 120 -25.86 -7.63 46.33
N LYS A 121 -25.70 -8.95 46.45
CA LYS A 121 -24.44 -9.64 46.09
C LYS A 121 -24.07 -9.49 44.61
N GLU A 122 -25.05 -9.30 43.73
CA GLU A 122 -24.81 -9.16 42.29
C GLU A 122 -24.23 -7.79 41.90
N VAL A 123 -24.41 -6.76 42.74
CA VAL A 123 -24.01 -5.38 42.43
C VAL A 123 -22.65 -5.00 43.02
N ILE A 124 -22.20 -5.71 44.08
CA ILE A 124 -20.96 -5.43 44.81
C ILE A 124 -19.72 -5.41 43.90
N ILE A 125 -19.65 -6.24 42.86
CA ILE A 125 -18.50 -6.26 41.93
C ILE A 125 -18.43 -4.95 41.14
N TYR A 126 -19.57 -4.46 40.66
CA TYR A 126 -19.65 -3.18 39.96
C TYR A 126 -19.39 -2.00 40.90
N ASP A 127 -19.84 -2.10 42.15
CA ASP A 127 -19.59 -1.15 43.22
C ASP A 127 -18.08 -0.98 43.49
N LEU A 128 -17.38 -2.10 43.67
CA LEU A 128 -15.92 -2.12 43.87
C LEU A 128 -15.14 -1.63 42.64
N LEU A 129 -15.60 -1.94 41.43
CA LEU A 129 -14.98 -1.43 40.21
C LEU A 129 -15.11 0.09 40.09
N ILE A 130 -16.30 0.65 40.33
CA ILE A 130 -16.52 2.10 40.31
C ILE A 130 -15.70 2.78 41.41
N ALA A 131 -15.63 2.17 42.60
CA ALA A 131 -14.78 2.63 43.69
C ALA A 131 -13.29 2.66 43.27
N TYR A 132 -12.81 1.63 42.55
CA TYR A 132 -11.44 1.57 42.02
C TYR A 132 -11.12 2.71 41.05
N PHE A 133 -12.04 3.03 40.14
CA PHE A 133 -11.87 4.16 39.21
C PHE A 133 -11.77 5.52 39.94
N LEU A 134 -12.46 5.68 41.07
CA LEU A 134 -12.45 6.92 41.86
C LEU A 134 -11.25 7.07 42.80
N ILE A 135 -10.41 6.04 42.99
CA ILE A 135 -9.27 6.07 43.93
C ILE A 135 -8.32 7.24 43.65
N TYR A 136 -8.06 7.52 42.38
CA TYR A 136 -7.10 8.56 41.98
C TYR A 136 -7.62 9.98 42.20
N ASP A 137 -8.94 10.18 42.11
CA ASP A 137 -9.55 11.49 42.13
C ASP A 137 -10.21 11.85 43.47
N GLU A 138 -10.82 10.89 44.20
CA GLU A 138 -11.48 11.08 45.50
C GLU A 138 -11.19 9.93 46.48
N PRO A 139 -9.92 9.73 46.86
CA PRO A 139 -9.52 8.61 47.72
C PRO A 139 -10.27 8.60 49.06
N ASN A 140 -10.59 9.76 49.64
CA ASN A 140 -11.30 9.85 50.93
C ASN A 140 -12.77 9.38 50.84
N PHE A 141 -13.44 9.65 49.71
CA PHE A 141 -14.80 9.17 49.48
C PHE A 141 -14.81 7.64 49.32
N VAL A 142 -13.86 7.13 48.54
CA VAL A 142 -13.69 5.67 48.34
C VAL A 142 -13.36 4.98 49.65
N ILE A 143 -12.49 5.56 50.51
CA ILE A 143 -12.19 5.00 51.83
C ILE A 143 -13.45 4.87 52.68
N ASN A 144 -14.26 5.94 52.79
CA ASN A 144 -15.52 5.90 53.56
C ASN A 144 -16.50 4.86 53.00
N HIS A 145 -16.70 4.86 51.68
CA HIS A 145 -17.57 3.91 50.99
C HIS A 145 -17.13 2.45 51.21
N MET A 146 -15.83 2.17 51.12
CA MET A 146 -15.26 0.84 51.36
C MET A 146 -15.45 0.35 52.80
N THR A 147 -15.52 1.24 53.80
CA THR A 147 -15.85 0.83 55.19
C THR A 147 -17.29 0.35 55.33
N HIS A 148 -18.22 0.84 54.50
CA HIS A 148 -19.62 0.41 54.50
C HIS A 148 -19.82 -0.97 53.83
N ILE A 149 -18.92 -1.36 52.92
CA ILE A 149 -18.95 -2.64 52.18
C ILE A 149 -18.30 -3.80 52.96
N GLN A 150 -17.49 -3.50 53.98
CA GLN A 150 -16.64 -4.44 54.71
C GLN A 150 -17.35 -5.68 55.28
N PHE A 151 -18.65 -5.59 55.60
CA PHE A 151 -19.42 -6.68 56.21
C PHE A 151 -20.00 -7.71 55.22
N LEU A 152 -19.92 -7.46 53.91
CA LEU A 152 -20.61 -8.28 52.89
C LEU A 152 -19.64 -9.12 52.04
N CYS A 153 -18.34 -8.83 52.08
CA CYS A 153 -17.29 -9.52 51.33
C CYS A 153 -16.93 -10.88 51.96
N THR A 154 -17.85 -11.84 51.91
CA THR A 154 -17.66 -13.20 52.45
C THR A 154 -17.23 -14.23 51.40
N SER A 155 -17.24 -13.88 50.10
CA SER A 155 -16.74 -14.74 49.01
C SER A 155 -15.29 -14.41 48.68
N SER A 156 -14.49 -15.44 48.39
CA SER A 156 -13.04 -15.29 48.20
C SER A 156 -12.68 -14.34 47.05
N SER A 157 -13.47 -14.30 45.98
CA SER A 157 -13.27 -13.44 44.80
C SER A 157 -13.49 -11.96 45.05
N ILE A 158 -14.59 -11.63 45.73
CA ILE A 158 -14.92 -10.25 46.07
C ILE A 158 -13.92 -9.73 47.11
N PHE A 159 -13.50 -10.60 48.03
CA PHE A 159 -12.52 -10.27 49.06
C PHE A 159 -11.12 -9.95 48.48
N LYS A 160 -10.69 -10.62 47.41
CA LYS A 160 -9.42 -10.32 46.72
C LYS A 160 -9.43 -8.96 46.01
N LEU A 161 -10.50 -8.61 45.29
CA LEU A 161 -10.64 -7.28 44.65
C LEU A 161 -10.70 -6.16 45.69
N PHE A 162 -11.44 -6.39 46.79
CA PHE A 162 -11.51 -5.50 47.95
C PHE A 162 -10.11 -5.25 48.56
N THR A 163 -9.33 -6.31 48.75
CA THR A 163 -7.97 -6.25 49.31
C THR A 163 -7.00 -5.51 48.37
N TYR A 164 -7.13 -5.71 47.05
CA TYR A 164 -6.32 -5.02 46.04
C TYR A 164 -6.57 -3.51 46.03
N ILE A 165 -7.83 -3.08 46.08
CA ILE A 165 -8.20 -1.66 46.20
C ILE A 165 -7.59 -1.03 47.47
N TYR A 166 -7.65 -1.76 48.58
CA TYR A 166 -7.05 -1.33 49.85
C TYR A 166 -5.52 -1.19 49.78
N PHE A 167 -4.85 -2.13 49.12
CA PHE A 167 -3.40 -2.07 48.88
C PHE A 167 -3.00 -0.90 47.97
N ARG A 168 -3.81 -0.59 46.95
CA ARG A 168 -3.58 0.59 46.09
C ARG A 168 -3.78 1.90 46.85
N LEU A 169 -4.76 1.99 47.76
CA LEU A 169 -4.93 3.14 48.65
C LEU A 169 -3.73 3.33 49.61
N TYR A 170 -3.09 2.24 50.02
CA TYR A 170 -1.83 2.27 50.77
C TYR A 170 -0.65 2.80 49.93
N LEU A 171 -0.47 2.31 48.70
CA LEU A 171 0.61 2.76 47.80
C LEU A 171 0.51 4.26 47.44
N VAL A 172 -0.70 4.81 47.40
CA VAL A 172 -0.95 6.25 47.17
C VAL A 172 -0.71 7.08 48.45
N GLY A 173 -0.38 6.44 49.59
CA GLY A 173 0.02 7.10 50.84
C GLY A 173 -1.15 7.68 51.65
N LYS A 174 -2.38 7.22 51.41
CA LYS A 174 -3.60 7.77 52.02
C LYS A 174 -4.16 6.92 53.17
N VAL A 175 -3.70 5.69 53.33
CA VAL A 175 -4.05 4.78 54.44
C VAL A 175 -2.76 4.26 55.08
N SER A 176 -2.68 4.19 56.41
CA SER A 176 -1.54 3.57 57.12
C SER A 176 -1.77 2.07 57.31
N PHE A 177 -0.72 1.26 57.15
CA PHE A 177 -0.79 -0.22 57.21
C PHE A 177 -1.38 -0.74 58.54
N ASN A 178 -1.38 0.07 59.60
CA ASN A 178 -1.87 -0.28 60.93
C ASN A 178 -3.40 -0.31 61.09
N ASN A 179 -4.17 0.18 60.11
CA ASN A 179 -5.64 0.15 60.15
C ASN A 179 -6.25 -1.05 59.42
N ILE A 180 -5.42 -1.95 58.87
CA ILE A 180 -5.89 -3.17 58.23
C ILE A 180 -5.72 -4.30 59.25
N ASP A 181 -6.83 -4.82 59.78
CA ASP A 181 -6.79 -5.99 60.66
C ASP A 181 -6.51 -7.25 59.80
N LEU A 182 -5.28 -7.37 59.29
CA LEU A 182 -4.76 -8.47 58.47
C LEU A 182 -4.38 -9.68 59.35
N ARG A 183 -5.19 -10.04 60.35
CA ARG A 183 -4.83 -11.13 61.27
C ARG A 183 -4.82 -12.51 60.61
N ASP A 184 -5.39 -12.65 59.41
CA ASP A 184 -5.62 -13.96 58.79
C ASP A 184 -4.98 -14.14 57.40
N ILE A 185 -4.06 -13.28 56.95
CA ILE A 185 -3.48 -13.42 55.60
C ILE A 185 -1.97 -13.66 55.65
N SER A 186 -1.54 -14.86 55.25
CA SER A 186 -0.12 -15.17 55.09
C SER A 186 0.43 -14.51 53.81
N LEU A 187 1.55 -13.79 53.93
CA LEU A 187 2.25 -13.19 52.77
C LEU A 187 2.62 -14.24 51.71
N ASP A 188 2.81 -15.49 52.12
CA ASP A 188 3.11 -16.63 51.26
C ASP A 188 1.94 -17.02 50.35
N GLU A 189 0.69 -16.90 50.80
CA GLU A 189 -0.50 -17.19 49.97
C GLU A 189 -0.75 -16.10 48.91
N CYS A 190 -0.51 -14.83 49.25
CA CYS A 190 -0.53 -13.76 48.25
C CYS A 190 0.56 -13.96 47.19
N PHE A 191 1.74 -14.44 47.59
CA PHE A 191 2.86 -14.68 46.70
C PHE A 191 2.62 -15.89 45.77
N LEU A 192 2.09 -16.98 46.32
CA LEU A 192 1.70 -18.18 45.57
C LEU A 192 0.60 -17.88 44.54
N SER A 193 -0.42 -17.13 44.95
CA SER A 193 -1.52 -16.72 44.06
C SER A 193 -1.04 -15.80 42.93
N PHE A 194 0.00 -15.00 43.15
CA PHE A 194 0.60 -14.14 42.11
C PHE A 194 1.44 -14.97 41.11
N THR A 195 2.18 -15.97 41.59
CA THR A 195 2.96 -16.87 40.72
C THR A 195 2.09 -17.81 39.88
N GLU A 196 1.01 -18.37 40.41
CA GLU A 196 0.07 -19.21 39.64
C GLU A 196 -0.66 -18.42 38.54
N HIS A 197 -0.83 -17.10 38.73
CA HIS A 197 -1.49 -16.24 37.74
C HIS A 197 -0.59 -15.94 36.54
N ILE A 198 0.71 -15.74 36.79
CA ILE A 198 1.71 -15.50 35.74
C ILE A 198 1.93 -16.75 34.87
N GLU A 199 1.85 -17.96 35.44
CA GLU A 199 2.00 -19.21 34.67
C GLU A 199 0.87 -19.48 33.67
N LYS A 200 -0.30 -18.85 33.83
CA LYS A 200 -1.47 -19.05 32.95
C LYS A 200 -1.53 -18.09 31.75
N LEU A 201 -0.77 -16.99 31.77
CA LEU A 201 -0.72 -15.98 30.71
C LEU A 201 0.23 -16.43 29.58
N ASN A 202 -0.18 -17.29 28.66
CA ASN A 202 0.67 -17.99 27.68
C ASN A 202 1.45 -17.17 26.58
N ASN A 203 1.95 -15.95 26.86
CA ASN A 203 2.83 -15.20 25.94
C ASN A 203 4.32 -15.37 26.29
N ILE A 204 4.99 -16.24 25.53
CA ILE A 204 6.19 -17.01 25.91
C ILE A 204 7.52 -16.23 25.99
N ILE A 205 7.60 -14.94 25.63
CA ILE A 205 8.90 -14.21 25.69
C ILE A 205 9.03 -13.33 26.94
N ILE A 206 8.02 -12.49 27.22
CA ILE A 206 8.04 -11.58 28.37
C ILE A 206 8.15 -12.40 29.67
N ILE A 207 7.50 -13.55 29.69
CA ILE A 207 7.48 -14.46 30.84
C ILE A 207 8.80 -15.18 31.03
N ARG A 208 9.56 -15.51 29.97
CA ARG A 208 10.82 -16.24 30.15
C ARG A 208 11.88 -15.39 30.85
N GLU A 209 11.97 -14.11 30.48
CA GLU A 209 12.85 -13.14 31.14
C GLU A 209 12.30 -12.76 32.53
N SER A 210 10.98 -12.58 32.67
CA SER A 210 10.35 -12.32 33.99
C SER A 210 10.51 -13.48 34.96
N LEU A 211 10.47 -14.73 34.48
CA LEU A 211 10.67 -15.95 35.26
C LEU A 211 12.14 -16.17 35.62
N ASP A 212 13.09 -15.81 34.75
CA ASP A 212 14.53 -15.81 35.09
C ASP A 212 14.86 -14.76 36.16
N ILE A 213 14.21 -13.60 36.08
CA ILE A 213 14.29 -12.53 37.08
C ILE A 213 13.64 -12.98 38.40
N LEU A 214 12.45 -13.60 38.35
CA LEU A 214 11.77 -14.16 39.51
C LEU A 214 12.51 -15.35 40.13
N ALA A 215 13.21 -16.17 39.31
CA ALA A 215 14.08 -17.24 39.78
C ALA A 215 15.28 -16.67 40.54
N ASN A 216 15.88 -15.59 40.03
CA ASN A 216 16.96 -14.86 40.70
C ASN A 216 16.50 -14.20 42.01
N ILE A 217 15.28 -13.65 42.05
CA ILE A 217 14.65 -13.13 43.28
C ILE A 217 14.35 -14.26 44.27
N LYS A 218 13.92 -15.44 43.79
CA LYS A 218 13.63 -16.62 44.64
C LYS A 218 14.90 -17.22 45.24
N THR A 219 16.03 -17.22 44.50
CA THR A 219 17.35 -17.54 45.06
C THR A 219 17.82 -16.47 46.05
N PHE A 220 17.59 -15.19 45.75
CA PHE A 220 17.94 -14.08 46.64
C PHE A 220 17.14 -14.09 47.95
N VAL A 221 15.84 -14.40 47.91
CA VAL A 221 14.97 -14.54 49.09
C VAL A 221 15.30 -15.81 49.88
N LYS A 222 15.69 -16.91 49.21
CA LYS A 222 16.23 -18.10 49.88
C LYS A 222 17.54 -17.79 50.61
N ASP A 223 18.44 -17.01 50.02
CA ASP A 223 19.66 -16.54 50.68
C ASP A 223 19.37 -15.58 51.85
N GLN A 224 18.34 -14.74 51.74
CA GLN A 224 17.89 -13.83 52.81
C GLN A 224 17.28 -14.56 54.02
N SER A 225 16.68 -15.75 53.82
CA SER A 225 16.24 -16.59 54.94
C SER A 225 17.42 -17.10 55.80
N GLN A 226 18.64 -17.07 55.25
CA GLN A 226 19.87 -17.40 55.97
C GLN A 226 20.63 -16.17 56.51
N GLN A 227 20.37 -14.97 56.00
CA GLN A 227 21.01 -13.73 56.46
C GLN A 227 19.97 -12.70 56.93
N LYS A 228 19.45 -12.92 58.14
CA LYS A 228 18.94 -11.82 58.96
C LYS A 228 20.11 -10.89 59.27
N ILE A 229 20.02 -9.62 58.85
CA ILE A 229 20.74 -8.41 59.32
C ILE A 229 21.38 -7.65 58.13
N LEU A 230 20.66 -6.64 57.61
CA LEU A 230 21.12 -5.27 57.23
C LEU A 230 20.18 -4.63 56.16
N TYR A 231 19.29 -3.74 56.60
CA TYR A 231 18.54 -2.77 55.77
C TYR A 231 19.27 -1.42 55.90
N PRO A 232 19.82 -0.78 54.82
CA PRO A 232 19.01 0.07 53.92
C PRO A 232 19.57 0.29 52.47
N GLN A 233 20.55 -0.48 51.98
CA GLN A 233 21.20 -0.21 50.66
C GLN A 233 20.51 -0.86 49.44
N HIS A 234 19.42 -1.61 49.64
CA HIS A 234 18.82 -2.45 48.59
C HIS A 234 17.57 -1.85 47.91
N ASN A 235 17.08 -0.68 48.36
CA ASN A 235 15.94 -0.01 47.72
C ASN A 235 16.28 0.54 46.32
N ASP A 236 17.52 0.97 46.08
CA ASP A 236 17.91 1.60 44.81
C ASP A 236 18.01 0.59 43.65
N LEU A 237 18.50 -0.62 43.92
CA LEU A 237 18.54 -1.72 42.95
C LEU A 237 17.13 -2.19 42.58
N TYR A 238 16.23 -2.33 43.56
CA TYR A 238 14.83 -2.67 43.31
C TYR A 238 14.12 -1.56 42.51
N PHE A 239 14.42 -0.29 42.80
CA PHE A 239 13.89 0.86 42.05
C PHE A 239 14.39 0.90 40.59
N SER A 240 15.68 0.67 40.36
CA SER A 240 16.26 0.60 39.00
C SER A 240 15.68 -0.58 38.21
N PHE A 241 15.42 -1.70 38.88
CA PHE A 241 14.83 -2.88 38.27
C PHE A 241 13.36 -2.65 37.86
N CYS A 242 12.56 -2.02 38.73
CA CYS A 242 11.20 -1.60 38.41
C CYS A 242 11.16 -0.53 37.30
N GLN A 243 12.16 0.35 37.21
CA GLN A 243 12.27 1.33 36.13
C GLN A 243 12.57 0.68 34.77
N LEU A 244 13.44 -0.32 34.71
CA LEU A 244 13.72 -1.08 33.49
C LEU A 244 12.51 -1.88 33.00
N SER A 245 11.76 -2.52 33.92
CA SER A 245 10.52 -3.21 33.56
C SER A 245 9.44 -2.23 33.10
N GLN A 246 9.31 -1.06 33.75
CA GLN A 246 8.40 0.00 33.30
C GLN A 246 8.77 0.55 31.92
N HIS A 247 10.06 0.69 31.63
CA HIS A 247 10.54 1.16 30.33
C HIS A 247 10.19 0.16 29.22
N ASN A 248 10.46 -1.13 29.42
CA ASN A 248 10.13 -2.17 28.44
C ASN A 248 8.62 -2.30 28.22
N ILE A 249 7.82 -2.21 29.27
CA ILE A 249 6.35 -2.19 29.18
C ILE A 249 5.89 -0.95 28.41
N ALA A 250 6.45 0.23 28.70
CA ALA A 250 6.10 1.47 28.01
C ALA A 250 6.47 1.45 26.52
N VAL A 251 7.62 0.87 26.15
CA VAL A 251 8.02 0.66 24.75
C VAL A 251 7.02 -0.27 24.05
N LYS A 252 6.70 -1.42 24.65
CA LYS A 252 5.71 -2.37 24.10
C LYS A 252 4.31 -1.77 23.99
N MET A 253 3.90 -0.96 24.96
CA MET A 253 2.62 -0.22 24.93
C MET A 253 2.61 0.80 23.79
N ASN A 254 3.72 1.51 23.55
CA ASN A 254 3.85 2.44 22.42
C ASN A 254 3.80 1.71 21.07
N GLU A 255 4.47 0.56 20.93
CA GLU A 255 4.40 -0.29 19.74
C GLU A 255 2.96 -0.73 19.46
N ASN A 256 2.27 -1.25 20.47
CA ASN A 256 0.87 -1.63 20.38
C ASN A 256 -0.05 -0.44 20.05
N ASN A 257 0.21 0.75 20.61
CA ASN A 257 -0.54 1.96 20.30
C ASN A 257 -0.37 2.38 18.84
N GLU A 258 0.85 2.33 18.29
CA GLU A 258 1.09 2.64 16.87
C GLU A 258 0.45 1.58 15.95
N LEU A 259 0.50 0.29 16.30
CA LEU A 259 -0.21 -0.76 15.57
C LEU A 259 -1.73 -0.54 15.58
N ASN A 260 -2.31 -0.28 16.75
CA ASN A 260 -3.74 -0.03 16.90
C ASN A 260 -4.18 1.21 16.12
N LYS A 261 -3.35 2.24 16.10
CA LYS A 261 -3.54 3.46 15.31
C LYS A 261 -3.50 3.18 13.81
N LYS A 262 -2.59 2.33 13.32
CA LYS A 262 -2.55 1.88 11.92
C LYS A 262 -3.80 1.07 11.54
N ARG A 263 -4.21 0.12 12.38
CA ARG A 263 -5.47 -0.64 12.22
C ARG A 263 -6.68 0.29 12.19
N TRP A 264 -6.74 1.26 13.10
CA TRP A 264 -7.80 2.26 13.12
C TRP A 264 -7.82 3.12 11.85
N LEU A 265 -6.66 3.58 11.36
CA LEU A 265 -6.58 4.34 10.12
C LEU A 265 -7.04 3.52 8.92
N HIS A 266 -6.66 2.25 8.85
CA HIS A 266 -7.15 1.33 7.82
C HIS A 266 -8.68 1.20 7.89
N ILE A 267 -9.24 0.89 9.07
CA ILE A 267 -10.69 0.80 9.29
C ILE A 267 -11.40 2.12 8.94
N TRP A 268 -10.87 3.25 9.40
CA TRP A 268 -11.40 4.58 9.10
C TRP A 268 -11.39 4.87 7.60
N SER A 269 -10.30 4.51 6.92
CA SER A 269 -10.19 4.67 5.47
C SER A 269 -11.28 3.86 4.76
N CYS A 270 -11.56 2.63 5.22
CA CYS A 270 -12.64 1.78 4.70
C CYS A 270 -14.03 2.39 4.96
N LEU A 271 -14.27 2.89 6.18
CA LEU A 271 -15.57 3.44 6.59
C LEU A 271 -15.90 4.80 5.94
N THR A 272 -14.87 5.51 5.47
CA THR A 272 -15.01 6.80 4.79
C THR A 272 -14.96 6.70 3.27
N ILE A 273 -14.87 5.51 2.67
CA ILE A 273 -14.94 5.33 1.21
C ILE A 273 -16.26 5.89 0.67
N SER A 274 -16.28 6.39 -0.57
CA SER A 274 -17.53 6.77 -1.24
C SER A 274 -18.54 5.61 -1.26
N GLY A 275 -19.70 5.81 -0.61
CA GLY A 275 -20.74 4.80 -0.42
C GLY A 275 -20.66 4.03 0.91
N ALA A 276 -19.61 4.23 1.71
CA ALA A 276 -19.49 3.67 3.06
C ALA A 276 -20.25 4.54 4.10
N PRO A 277 -20.54 4.02 5.32
CA PRO A 277 -21.38 4.69 6.30
C PRO A 277 -20.94 6.13 6.65
N TRP A 278 -19.64 6.41 6.58
CA TRP A 278 -19.06 7.72 6.91
C TRP A 278 -18.51 8.45 5.68
N SER A 279 -18.99 8.14 4.47
CA SER A 279 -18.55 8.80 3.24
C SER A 279 -18.78 10.32 3.26
N MET A 280 -19.80 10.78 3.99
CA MET A 280 -20.12 12.21 4.15
C MET A 280 -19.09 12.97 5.00
N ALA A 281 -18.21 12.27 5.72
CA ALA A 281 -17.13 12.90 6.49
C ALA A 281 -15.97 13.39 5.60
N ASN A 282 -15.97 13.03 4.31
CA ASN A 282 -14.94 13.48 3.38
C ASN A 282 -15.19 14.91 2.89
N PRO A 283 -14.12 15.66 2.57
CA PRO A 283 -14.26 16.91 1.83
C PRO A 283 -14.92 16.66 0.45
N PRO A 284 -15.63 17.65 -0.10
CA PRO A 284 -16.32 17.57 -1.39
C PRO A 284 -15.33 17.36 -2.54
N THR A 285 -14.12 17.88 -2.42
CA THR A 285 -13.02 17.66 -3.35
C THR A 285 -11.97 16.74 -2.73
N ILE A 286 -11.64 15.66 -3.44
CA ILE A 286 -10.59 14.71 -3.05
C ILE A 286 -9.34 15.03 -3.85
N HIS A 287 -8.27 15.40 -3.16
CA HIS A 287 -6.98 15.68 -3.78
C HIS A 287 -6.10 14.42 -3.79
N TYR A 288 -5.32 14.26 -4.85
CA TYR A 288 -4.41 13.13 -5.04
C TYR A 288 -2.94 13.59 -4.98
N THR A 289 -2.06 12.68 -4.61
CA THR A 289 -0.61 12.88 -4.57
C THR A 289 0.08 11.69 -5.23
N ARG A 290 1.29 11.90 -5.74
CA ARG A 290 2.17 10.87 -6.30
C ARG A 290 2.26 9.68 -5.35
N ASP A 291 2.01 8.50 -5.88
CA ASP A 291 2.42 7.28 -5.21
C ASP A 291 3.85 6.95 -5.63
N PHE A 292 4.74 6.75 -4.66
CA PHE A 292 6.15 6.41 -4.90
C PHE A 292 6.39 4.90 -4.96
N THR A 293 5.32 4.10 -4.88
CA THR A 293 5.37 2.65 -5.11
C THR A 293 5.63 2.41 -6.59
N ASN A 294 6.79 1.83 -6.86
CA ASN A 294 7.23 1.44 -8.18
C ASN A 294 6.44 0.22 -8.64
N CYS A 295 5.93 0.26 -9.86
CA CYS A 295 5.14 -0.81 -10.43
C CYS A 295 5.77 -1.28 -11.75
N TYR A 296 5.10 -1.08 -12.89
CA TYR A 296 5.64 -1.41 -14.20
C TYR A 296 7.03 -0.78 -14.43
N MET A 297 8.03 -1.61 -14.70
CA MET A 297 9.42 -1.21 -14.99
C MET A 297 10.07 -0.30 -13.93
N LEU A 298 9.77 -0.57 -12.65
CA LEU A 298 10.23 0.24 -11.51
C LEU A 298 9.81 1.72 -11.60
N CYS A 299 8.78 2.02 -12.40
CA CYS A 299 8.23 3.36 -12.53
C CYS A 299 7.00 3.49 -11.62
N PRO A 300 6.83 4.60 -10.88
CA PRO A 300 5.59 4.83 -10.17
C PRO A 300 4.54 5.25 -11.21
N PHE A 301 3.44 4.52 -11.43
CA PHE A 301 2.33 5.00 -12.28
C PHE A 301 1.15 5.53 -11.45
N LYS A 302 1.09 5.12 -10.18
CA LYS A 302 -0.08 5.30 -9.34
C LYS A 302 -0.09 6.68 -8.67
N THR A 303 -1.29 7.12 -8.34
CA THR A 303 -1.55 8.21 -7.41
C THR A 303 -2.31 7.68 -6.20
N LYS A 304 -2.16 8.36 -5.07
CA LYS A 304 -2.84 8.03 -3.82
C LYS A 304 -3.62 9.23 -3.30
N ARG A 305 -4.67 8.97 -2.53
CA ARG A 305 -5.43 10.03 -1.86
C ARG A 305 -4.52 10.82 -0.91
N ASN A 306 -4.54 12.14 -1.04
CA ASN A 306 -3.81 13.04 -0.15
C ASN A 306 -4.68 13.42 1.05
N TRP A 307 -4.55 12.66 2.14
CA TRP A 307 -5.29 12.90 3.38
C TRP A 307 -4.87 14.18 4.12
N LYS A 308 -3.76 14.82 3.75
CA LYS A 308 -3.34 16.10 4.35
C LYS A 308 -4.08 17.30 3.80
N TYR A 309 -4.66 17.17 2.62
CA TYR A 309 -5.31 18.30 1.97
C TYR A 309 -6.73 18.40 2.52
N SER A 310 -6.88 19.18 3.59
CA SER A 310 -8.17 19.58 4.15
C SER A 310 -8.40 21.05 3.82
N PRO A 311 -9.43 21.42 3.05
CA PRO A 311 -9.82 22.82 2.87
C PRO A 311 -10.02 23.48 4.23
N SER A 312 -9.61 24.75 4.36
CA SER A 312 -9.76 25.54 5.60
C SER A 312 -11.19 25.51 6.15
N GLU A 313 -12.21 25.37 5.30
CA GLU A 313 -13.62 25.30 5.69
C GLU A 313 -14.02 23.97 6.36
N PHE A 314 -13.30 22.86 6.11
CA PHE A 314 -13.57 21.55 6.72
C PHE A 314 -12.89 21.36 8.09
N THR A 315 -12.03 22.30 8.49
CA THR A 315 -11.44 22.31 9.85
C THR A 315 -12.49 22.46 10.95
N HIS A 316 -13.70 22.91 10.62
CA HIS A 316 -14.82 23.02 11.55
C HIS A 316 -15.65 21.74 11.71
N LEU A 317 -15.56 20.80 10.77
CA LEU A 317 -16.22 19.48 10.83
C LEU A 317 -15.29 18.40 11.41
N ILE A 318 -13.98 18.67 11.42
CA ILE A 318 -13.04 18.02 12.34
C ILE A 318 -13.28 18.67 13.71
N PRO A 319 -13.43 17.89 14.81
CA PRO A 319 -13.75 18.46 16.13
C PRO A 319 -12.72 19.54 16.51
N SER A 320 -13.14 20.80 16.47
CA SER A 320 -12.29 21.93 16.81
C SER A 320 -12.24 22.12 18.32
N ARG A 321 -11.01 22.08 18.87
CA ARG A 321 -10.40 23.04 19.83
C ARG A 321 -9.45 22.36 20.81
N SER A 322 -8.15 22.33 20.47
CA SER A 322 -7.15 23.19 21.14
C SER A 322 -5.72 22.86 20.66
N THR A 323 -5.00 23.91 20.28
CA THR A 323 -3.58 23.98 19.89
C THR A 323 -3.21 23.57 18.46
N ASP A 324 -3.37 24.55 17.55
CA ASP A 324 -3.01 24.56 16.13
C ASP A 324 -1.52 24.26 15.82
N ALA A 325 -0.63 24.23 16.82
CA ALA A 325 0.77 23.81 16.64
C ALA A 325 0.95 22.28 16.75
N ASN A 326 0.16 21.61 17.59
CA ASN A 326 0.31 20.19 17.87
C ASN A 326 -0.39 19.31 16.85
N ILE A 327 -1.55 19.73 16.32
CA ILE A 327 -2.26 18.98 15.28
C ILE A 327 -1.53 19.09 13.94
N SER A 328 -0.99 20.25 13.61
CA SER A 328 -0.11 20.42 12.44
C SER A 328 1.17 19.58 12.57
N ARG A 329 1.72 19.43 13.77
CA ARG A 329 2.88 18.56 14.07
C ARG A 329 2.50 17.08 14.08
N MET A 330 1.31 16.74 14.56
CA MET A 330 0.72 15.40 14.50
C MET A 330 0.40 15.00 13.07
N LEU A 331 -0.25 15.85 12.25
CA LEU A 331 -0.54 15.63 10.81
C LEU A 331 0.73 15.57 9.96
N ARG A 332 1.77 16.33 10.33
CA ARG A 332 3.13 16.15 9.78
C ARG A 332 3.68 14.76 10.12
N LYS A 333 3.56 14.29 11.37
CA LYS A 333 3.93 12.91 11.75
C LYS A 333 3.03 11.83 11.11
N PHE A 334 1.72 12.07 10.95
CA PHE A 334 0.74 11.12 10.41
C PHE A 334 0.96 10.78 8.94
N SER A 335 1.61 11.66 8.19
CA SER A 335 1.89 11.40 6.78
C SER A 335 3.14 10.61 6.47
N HIS A 336 4.00 10.48 7.48
CA HIS A 336 5.15 9.61 7.43
C HIS A 336 4.78 8.19 7.89
N ALA A 337 3.49 7.93 8.18
CA ALA A 337 3.00 6.65 8.71
C ALA A 337 2.27 5.76 7.70
N ASN A 338 2.19 6.16 6.42
CA ASN A 338 1.66 5.34 5.33
C ASN A 338 2.72 4.42 4.69
N ASP A 339 3.92 4.37 5.25
CA ASP A 339 4.90 3.33 4.96
C ASP A 339 4.65 2.18 5.95
N GLU A 340 4.32 1.04 5.37
CA GLU A 340 3.70 -0.10 6.02
C GLU A 340 4.57 -0.64 7.17
N SER A 341 3.93 -0.91 8.31
CA SER A 341 4.45 -1.86 9.30
C SER A 341 3.43 -2.97 9.46
N ILE A 342 3.88 -4.20 9.27
CA ILE A 342 3.24 -5.38 9.85
C ILE A 342 3.95 -5.61 11.20
N PRO A 343 3.24 -5.66 12.34
CA PRO A 343 3.89 -6.05 13.59
C PRO A 343 3.69 -7.53 13.92
N ASP A 344 4.77 -8.04 14.50
CA ASP A 344 4.91 -9.11 15.47
C ASP A 344 4.90 -10.56 14.99
N THR A 345 6.07 -11.19 15.09
CA THR A 345 6.24 -12.33 16.00
C THR A 345 7.71 -12.55 16.37
N TYR A 346 7.93 -12.62 17.69
CA TYR A 346 9.09 -13.17 18.42
C TYR A 346 10.47 -12.51 18.28
N ALA A 347 10.93 -12.03 19.44
CA ALA A 347 12.33 -11.97 19.83
C ALA A 347 13.06 -13.25 19.42
N ASN A 348 13.90 -13.13 18.41
CA ASN A 348 15.30 -13.17 18.73
C ASN A 348 15.79 -11.74 18.57
N GLU A 349 16.76 -11.30 19.38
CA GLU A 349 17.86 -10.56 18.80
C GLU A 349 18.36 -11.42 17.63
N GLN A 350 17.73 -11.27 16.45
CA GLN A 350 18.21 -11.88 15.24
C GLN A 350 19.59 -11.26 15.08
N ARG A 351 20.62 -12.02 15.46
CA ARG A 351 22.02 -11.56 15.54
C ARG A 351 22.28 -10.58 14.41
N ILE A 352 22.30 -9.29 14.76
CA ILE A 352 22.54 -8.23 13.80
C ILE A 352 23.90 -8.55 13.20
N ARG A 353 23.92 -8.92 11.91
CA ARG A 353 25.15 -9.30 11.22
C ARG A 353 25.98 -8.06 10.92
N TYR A 354 25.30 -6.97 10.65
CA TYR A 354 25.88 -5.70 10.27
C TYR A 354 24.96 -4.57 10.73
N SER A 355 25.54 -3.51 11.29
CA SER A 355 24.85 -2.25 11.53
C SER A 355 25.74 -1.09 11.07
N SER A 356 25.15 -0.09 10.45
CA SER A 356 25.83 1.14 10.03
C SER A 356 24.89 2.32 10.07
N ALA A 357 25.38 3.47 10.49
CA ALA A 357 24.68 4.73 10.30
C ALA A 357 24.60 5.05 8.80
N CYS A 358 23.44 5.53 8.34
CA CYS A 358 23.24 5.98 6.97
C CYS A 358 22.13 7.04 6.91
N GLU A 359 21.93 7.59 5.71
CA GLU A 359 20.90 8.59 5.42
C GLU A 359 19.86 7.98 4.49
N ALA A 360 18.59 7.97 4.93
CA ALA A 360 17.47 7.62 4.09
C ALA A 360 17.01 8.85 3.31
N ILE A 361 17.13 8.81 1.98
CA ILE A 361 16.82 9.93 1.09
C ILE A 361 15.41 9.74 0.52
N PHE A 362 14.53 10.69 0.80
CA PHE A 362 13.18 10.77 0.25
C PHE A 362 13.01 12.07 -0.54
N MET A 363 12.01 12.10 -1.42
CA MET A 363 11.72 13.29 -2.23
C MET A 363 11.52 14.58 -1.41
N LYS A 364 10.98 14.48 -0.18
CA LYS A 364 10.69 15.65 0.68
C LYS A 364 11.79 15.97 1.69
N ARG A 365 12.59 14.97 2.08
CA ARG A 365 13.46 15.05 3.26
C ARG A 365 14.54 13.97 3.20
N THR A 366 15.60 14.20 3.96
CA THR A 366 16.61 13.19 4.28
C THR A 366 16.56 12.94 5.78
N ASP A 367 16.46 11.68 6.17
CA ASP A 367 16.42 11.26 7.58
C ASP A 367 17.71 10.48 7.92
N HIS A 368 18.33 10.76 9.07
CA HIS A 368 19.43 9.93 9.59
C HIS A 368 18.87 8.67 10.23
N VAL A 369 19.38 7.51 9.80
CA VAL A 369 18.88 6.20 10.19
C VAL A 369 20.02 5.23 10.49
N GLU A 370 19.76 4.25 11.33
CA GLU A 370 20.65 3.11 11.54
C GLU A 370 20.16 1.93 10.68
N PHE A 371 20.97 1.55 9.70
CA PHE A 371 20.73 0.39 8.85
C PHE A 371 21.33 -0.85 9.46
N SER A 372 20.51 -1.88 9.64
CA SER A 372 20.90 -3.16 10.22
C SER A 372 20.44 -4.34 9.37
N ILE A 373 21.30 -5.33 9.21
CA ILE A 373 21.00 -6.58 8.51
C ILE A 373 20.86 -7.69 9.53
N CYS A 374 19.68 -8.27 9.60
CA CYS A 374 19.38 -9.43 10.42
C CYS A 374 19.44 -10.72 9.58
N ASN A 375 19.28 -11.88 10.22
CA ASN A 375 19.30 -13.16 9.51
C ASN A 375 18.19 -13.27 8.45
N ASP A 376 16.99 -12.74 8.75
CA ASP A 376 15.79 -12.95 7.93
C ASP A 376 15.19 -11.63 7.39
N SER A 377 15.73 -10.47 7.79
CA SER A 377 15.21 -9.15 7.41
C SER A 377 16.27 -8.05 7.38
N ILE A 378 16.00 -7.00 6.62
CA ILE A 378 16.70 -5.71 6.65
C ILE A 378 15.90 -4.73 7.51
N MET A 379 16.57 -4.00 8.41
CA MET A 379 15.95 -3.09 9.36
C MET A 379 16.56 -1.69 9.26
N LEU A 380 15.71 -0.65 9.24
CA LEU A 380 16.09 0.75 9.39
C LEU A 380 15.50 1.29 10.69
N SER A 381 16.34 1.73 11.62
CA SER A 381 15.93 2.36 12.87
C SER A 381 16.10 3.88 12.76
N MET A 382 15.00 4.61 12.96
CA MET A 382 14.95 6.08 12.92
C MET A 382 15.10 6.65 14.34
N ALA A 383 15.53 7.92 14.44
CA ALA A 383 15.76 8.60 15.73
C ALA A 383 14.49 8.77 16.60
N ASP A 384 13.29 8.61 16.04
CA ASP A 384 12.01 8.70 16.76
C ASP A 384 11.45 7.33 17.21
N ASN A 385 12.32 6.32 17.29
CA ASN A 385 11.99 4.91 17.54
C ASN A 385 11.10 4.27 16.47
N HIS A 386 10.88 4.93 15.32
CA HIS A 386 10.23 4.30 14.18
C HIS A 386 11.19 3.30 13.51
N ARG A 387 10.72 2.09 13.22
CA ARG A 387 11.49 1.05 12.53
C ARG A 387 10.82 0.63 11.24
N ILE A 388 11.60 0.52 10.16
CA ILE A 388 11.17 -0.06 8.88
C ILE A 388 11.85 -1.42 8.76
N THR A 389 11.08 -2.50 8.71
CA THR A 389 11.60 -3.87 8.57
C THR A 389 11.13 -4.45 7.24
N ILE A 390 12.06 -4.90 6.41
CA ILE A 390 11.80 -5.59 5.14
C ILE A 390 12.29 -7.03 5.26
N PRO A 391 11.39 -8.02 5.22
CA PRO A 391 11.79 -9.42 5.14
C PRO A 391 12.65 -9.68 3.90
N LEU A 392 13.73 -10.48 4.02
CA LEU A 392 14.62 -10.77 2.89
C LEU A 392 13.88 -11.42 1.71
N GLN A 393 12.84 -12.21 1.99
CA GLN A 393 11.96 -12.81 0.97
C GLN A 393 11.17 -11.78 0.14
N ASN A 394 10.96 -10.57 0.68
CA ASN A 394 10.25 -9.49 0.01
C ASN A 394 11.19 -8.58 -0.77
N VAL A 395 12.51 -8.67 -0.58
CA VAL A 395 13.47 -7.93 -1.40
C VAL A 395 13.40 -8.45 -2.83
N LEU A 396 13.23 -7.55 -3.79
CA LEU A 396 13.20 -7.83 -5.21
C LEU A 396 14.58 -7.56 -5.85
N TYR A 397 15.11 -6.34 -5.63
CA TYR A 397 16.43 -5.92 -6.11
C TYR A 397 17.14 -5.06 -5.07
N ILE A 398 18.47 -5.11 -5.02
CA ILE A 398 19.31 -4.16 -4.31
C ILE A 398 20.34 -3.70 -5.32
N LEU A 399 20.32 -2.41 -5.65
CA LEU A 399 21.16 -1.84 -6.68
C LEU A 399 22.16 -0.87 -6.07
N PRO A 400 23.45 -0.94 -6.45
CA PRO A 400 24.40 0.09 -6.07
C PRO A 400 24.00 1.43 -6.71
N ARG A 401 24.22 2.50 -5.96
CA ARG A 401 23.89 3.87 -6.34
C ARG A 401 25.02 4.82 -5.99
N THR A 402 24.95 5.98 -6.61
CA THR A 402 25.75 7.13 -6.22
C THR A 402 24.89 8.16 -5.51
N HIS A 403 25.46 8.88 -4.56
CA HIS A 403 24.90 10.12 -4.03
C HIS A 403 25.87 11.25 -4.34
N LEU A 404 25.44 12.22 -5.18
CA LEU A 404 26.30 13.31 -5.67
C LEU A 404 27.59 12.80 -6.35
N HIS A 405 27.47 11.69 -7.09
CA HIS A 405 28.56 10.91 -7.69
C HIS A 405 29.53 10.21 -6.72
N HIS A 406 29.31 10.28 -5.40
CA HIS A 406 30.01 9.39 -4.47
C HIS A 406 29.39 7.99 -4.51
N LYS A 407 30.21 6.94 -4.67
CA LYS A 407 29.79 5.52 -4.66
C LYS A 407 29.53 5.03 -3.23
N THR A 408 28.58 5.68 -2.56
CA THR A 408 28.27 5.50 -1.14
C THR A 408 26.81 5.09 -0.91
N ALA A 409 26.01 4.92 -1.97
CA ALA A 409 24.58 4.70 -1.83
C ALA A 409 24.13 3.32 -2.36
N ILE A 410 22.99 2.85 -1.86
CA ILE A 410 22.26 1.69 -2.39
C ILE A 410 20.78 2.03 -2.50
N GLU A 411 20.07 1.35 -3.38
CA GLU A 411 18.62 1.42 -3.47
C GLU A 411 18.01 0.03 -3.39
N ILE A 412 17.13 -0.17 -2.41
CA ILE A 412 16.46 -1.45 -2.12
C ILE A 412 15.04 -1.36 -2.69
N PHE A 413 14.72 -2.27 -3.61
CA PHE A 413 13.40 -2.46 -4.19
C PHE A 413 12.76 -3.71 -3.59
N SER A 414 11.52 -3.59 -3.14
CA SER A 414 10.73 -4.69 -2.58
C SER A 414 9.66 -5.16 -3.58
N LYS A 415 9.20 -6.41 -3.43
CA LYS A 415 8.17 -7.06 -4.26
C LYS A 415 6.80 -6.39 -4.19
N ASP A 416 6.58 -5.56 -3.19
CA ASP A 416 5.42 -4.70 -2.98
C ASP A 416 5.63 -3.28 -3.54
N GLY A 417 6.58 -3.10 -4.45
CA GLY A 417 6.83 -1.83 -5.13
C GLY A 417 7.53 -0.75 -4.29
N ARG A 418 7.84 -0.99 -3.01
CA ARG A 418 8.57 0.01 -2.19
C ARG A 418 10.02 0.16 -2.65
N SER A 419 10.51 1.40 -2.70
CA SER A 419 11.93 1.72 -2.92
C SER A 419 12.49 2.54 -1.76
N LEU A 420 13.64 2.12 -1.24
CA LEU A 420 14.40 2.83 -0.20
C LEU A 420 15.79 3.19 -0.72
N PHE A 421 16.05 4.50 -0.82
CA PHE A 421 17.36 5.02 -1.21
C PHE A 421 18.18 5.37 0.04
N LEU A 422 19.32 4.72 0.23
CA LEU A 422 20.16 4.83 1.42
C LEU A 422 21.56 5.29 1.03
N ASN A 423 22.13 6.26 1.75
CA ASN A 423 23.48 6.78 1.56
C ASN A 423 24.35 6.54 2.81
N PHE A 424 25.51 5.91 2.64
CA PHE A 424 26.46 5.54 3.68
C PHE A 424 27.71 6.43 3.60
N GLN A 425 27.83 7.45 4.45
CA GLN A 425 28.91 8.43 4.34
C GLN A 425 30.32 7.83 4.53
N GLU A 426 30.43 6.75 5.32
CA GLU A 426 31.71 6.15 5.73
C GLU A 426 32.04 4.83 5.01
N SER A 427 31.16 4.35 4.13
CA SER A 427 31.32 3.04 3.48
C SER A 427 30.99 3.12 1.99
N SER A 428 31.76 2.39 1.18
CA SER A 428 31.46 2.30 -0.24
C SER A 428 30.25 1.39 -0.49
N SER A 429 29.49 1.66 -1.55
CA SER A 429 28.37 0.82 -1.95
C SER A 429 28.81 -0.62 -2.24
N ASP A 430 30.00 -0.81 -2.82
CA ASP A 430 30.57 -2.13 -3.10
C ASP A 430 30.89 -2.93 -1.84
N GLU A 431 31.34 -2.29 -0.76
CA GLU A 431 31.54 -2.93 0.54
C GLU A 431 30.21 -3.37 1.14
N ILE A 432 29.19 -2.52 1.11
CA ILE A 432 27.85 -2.86 1.60
C ILE A 432 27.24 -4.01 0.80
N MET A 433 27.39 -4.00 -0.52
CA MET A 433 26.90 -5.06 -1.40
C MET A 433 27.55 -6.42 -1.11
N LYS A 434 28.82 -6.47 -0.66
CA LYS A 434 29.50 -7.70 -0.23
C LYS A 434 29.00 -8.24 1.11
N ILE A 435 28.50 -7.36 1.98
CA ILE A 435 28.04 -7.70 3.33
C ILE A 435 26.60 -8.23 3.30
N ILE A 436 25.79 -7.72 2.38
CA ILE A 436 24.43 -8.22 2.18
C ILE A 436 24.54 -9.70 1.79
N PRO A 437 23.88 -10.63 2.52
CA PRO A 437 23.96 -12.05 2.22
C PRO A 437 23.60 -12.30 0.75
N ASN A 438 24.22 -13.31 0.12
CA ASN A 438 23.73 -13.84 -1.16
C ASN A 438 22.32 -14.36 -0.94
N ILE A 439 21.33 -13.48 -1.07
CA ILE A 439 19.92 -13.81 -1.03
C ILE A 439 19.69 -14.65 -2.28
N GLU A 440 19.53 -15.96 -2.12
CA GLU A 440 19.30 -16.93 -3.21
C GLU A 440 18.13 -16.52 -4.14
N ASN A 441 17.26 -15.62 -3.67
CA ASN A 441 16.09 -15.08 -4.37
C ASN A 441 16.31 -13.75 -5.10
N MET A 442 17.53 -13.20 -5.16
CA MET A 442 17.78 -12.00 -5.96
C MET A 442 17.76 -12.38 -7.43
N ASN A 443 16.69 -12.01 -8.13
CA ASN A 443 16.68 -12.06 -9.58
C ASN A 443 17.87 -11.24 -10.09
N TYR A 444 18.74 -11.83 -10.90
CA TYR A 444 19.83 -11.10 -11.54
C TYR A 444 19.23 -9.91 -12.28
N PHE A 445 19.55 -8.71 -11.80
CA PHE A 445 19.16 -7.50 -12.52
C PHE A 445 19.87 -7.55 -13.88
N ILE A 446 19.12 -7.31 -14.95
CA ILE A 446 19.60 -7.42 -16.33
C ILE A 446 20.80 -6.50 -16.48
N LYS A 447 21.87 -6.94 -17.16
CA LYS A 447 23.04 -6.09 -17.40
C LYS A 447 22.77 -5.08 -18.51
N PRO A 448 23.48 -3.94 -18.55
CA PRO A 448 23.31 -2.97 -19.63
C PRO A 448 23.44 -3.58 -21.03
N GLU A 449 24.40 -4.47 -21.24
CA GLU A 449 24.65 -5.11 -22.55
C GLU A 449 23.49 -6.03 -22.97
N ASP A 450 22.96 -6.80 -22.02
CA ASP A 450 21.81 -7.68 -22.24
C ASP A 450 20.56 -6.86 -22.54
N ALA A 451 20.35 -5.75 -21.82
CA ALA A 451 19.25 -4.82 -22.08
C ALA A 451 19.37 -4.18 -23.47
N THR A 452 20.58 -3.80 -23.90
CA THR A 452 20.83 -3.30 -25.27
C THR A 452 20.49 -4.35 -26.31
N LEU A 453 20.85 -5.62 -26.09
CA LEU A 453 20.53 -6.71 -27.01
C LEU A 453 19.02 -6.94 -27.10
N MET A 454 18.33 -6.97 -25.96
CA MET A 454 16.87 -7.13 -25.87
C MET A 454 16.13 -5.98 -26.55
N TRP A 455 16.59 -4.74 -26.38
CA TRP A 455 16.05 -3.57 -27.09
C TRP A 455 16.25 -3.67 -28.60
N LYS A 456 17.44 -4.06 -29.06
CA LYS A 456 17.70 -4.30 -30.49
C LYS A 456 16.83 -5.41 -31.09
N GLN A 457 16.46 -6.40 -30.28
CA GLN A 457 15.59 -7.52 -30.66
C GLN A 457 14.09 -7.22 -30.50
N ASN A 458 13.70 -5.97 -30.20
CA ASN A 458 12.32 -5.55 -29.96
C ASN A 458 11.62 -6.25 -28.77
N LEU A 459 12.40 -6.79 -27.83
CA LEU A 459 11.87 -7.31 -26.55
C LEU A 459 11.60 -6.19 -25.55
N PHE A 460 12.35 -5.09 -25.66
CA PHE A 460 12.08 -3.84 -24.93
C PHE A 460 11.65 -2.72 -25.88
N THR A 461 10.69 -1.94 -25.41
CA THR A 461 10.28 -0.67 -26.02
C THR A 461 11.35 0.41 -25.81
N ASN A 462 11.29 1.51 -26.56
CA ASN A 462 12.22 2.62 -26.38
C ASN A 462 12.12 3.19 -24.96
N PHE A 463 10.92 3.35 -24.43
CA PHE A 463 10.74 3.82 -23.05
C PHE A 463 11.24 2.84 -21.99
N GLU A 464 10.97 1.54 -22.13
CA GLU A 464 11.49 0.52 -21.21
C GLU A 464 13.01 0.58 -21.17
N TYR A 465 13.62 0.67 -22.35
CA TYR A 465 15.07 0.76 -22.47
C TYR A 465 15.63 2.05 -21.84
N LEU A 466 14.99 3.19 -22.10
CA LEU A 466 15.39 4.46 -21.48
C LEU A 466 15.25 4.44 -19.94
N LEU A 467 14.20 3.82 -19.39
CA LEU A 467 14.08 3.64 -17.95
C LEU A 467 15.23 2.79 -17.40
N LEU A 468 15.57 1.68 -18.07
CA LEU A 468 16.69 0.82 -17.67
C LEU A 468 18.03 1.57 -17.72
N LEU A 469 18.31 2.34 -18.77
CA LEU A 469 19.53 3.15 -18.86
C LEU A 469 19.61 4.19 -17.72
N ASN A 470 18.50 4.84 -17.40
CA ASN A 470 18.44 5.74 -16.25
C ASN A 470 18.78 5.00 -14.94
N ILE A 471 18.20 3.82 -14.72
CA ILE A 471 18.46 2.98 -13.54
C ILE A 471 19.93 2.54 -13.47
N PHE A 472 20.52 2.09 -14.60
CA PHE A 472 21.93 1.69 -14.68
C PHE A 472 22.87 2.84 -14.38
N SER A 473 22.55 4.06 -14.80
CA SER A 473 23.34 5.26 -14.52
C SER A 473 23.18 5.81 -13.10
N GLY A 474 22.44 5.09 -12.23
CA GLY A 474 22.26 5.45 -10.82
C GLY A 474 21.13 6.44 -10.53
N ARG A 475 20.27 6.73 -11.52
CA ARG A 475 19.15 7.68 -11.38
C ARG A 475 17.94 7.02 -10.71
N SER A 476 17.19 7.81 -9.94
CA SER A 476 16.08 7.32 -9.10
C SER A 476 14.98 8.36 -8.96
N PHE A 477 13.72 7.89 -8.93
CA PHE A 477 12.53 8.72 -8.67
C PHE A 477 12.49 9.27 -7.24
N ASN A 478 13.29 8.73 -6.31
CA ASN A 478 13.36 9.19 -4.93
C ASN A 478 14.31 10.38 -4.71
N ASN A 479 15.23 10.63 -5.65
CA ASN A 479 16.25 11.66 -5.51
C ASN A 479 16.13 12.73 -6.62
N PRO A 480 15.71 13.97 -6.29
CA PRO A 480 15.54 15.04 -7.27
C PRO A 480 16.82 15.37 -8.06
N SER A 481 18.01 15.26 -7.46
CA SER A 481 19.27 15.65 -8.15
C SER A 481 19.75 14.63 -9.17
N GLN A 482 19.25 13.39 -9.14
CA GLN A 482 19.45 12.32 -10.14
C GLN A 482 18.12 11.73 -10.61
N TYR A 483 17.14 12.59 -10.84
CA TYR A 483 15.87 12.14 -11.38
C TYR A 483 16.04 11.63 -12.82
N PRO A 484 15.32 10.60 -13.27
CA PRO A 484 15.47 10.08 -14.64
C PRO A 484 15.27 11.17 -15.72
N ILE A 485 16.03 11.07 -16.82
CA ILE A 485 16.03 12.00 -17.96
C ILE A 485 15.48 11.30 -19.20
N PHE A 486 14.60 11.97 -19.92
CA PHE A 486 14.06 11.55 -21.22
C PHE A 486 14.28 12.66 -22.27
N PRO A 487 14.41 12.31 -23.56
CA PRO A 487 14.55 13.31 -24.61
C PRO A 487 13.23 14.04 -24.88
N TRP A 488 13.30 15.31 -25.26
CA TRP A 488 12.26 15.89 -26.13
C TRP A 488 12.17 15.07 -27.41
N ILE A 489 10.97 14.79 -27.91
CA ILE A 489 10.79 14.01 -29.16
C ILE A 489 10.27 14.89 -30.29
N LEU A 490 9.24 15.69 -30.00
CA LEU A 490 8.58 16.55 -30.96
C LEU A 490 9.23 17.94 -30.99
N LYS A 491 9.28 18.56 -32.17
CA LYS A 491 9.59 19.99 -32.34
C LYS A 491 8.39 20.80 -32.83
N ASN A 492 7.39 20.16 -33.43
CA ASN A 492 6.17 20.81 -33.90
C ASN A 492 4.98 20.42 -33.01
N TYR A 493 4.43 21.40 -32.30
CA TYR A 493 3.27 21.22 -31.43
C TYR A 493 1.97 21.79 -32.01
N ASN A 494 1.97 22.32 -33.23
CA ASN A 494 0.76 22.87 -33.85
C ASN A 494 -0.05 21.81 -34.61
N LYS A 495 0.65 20.92 -35.34
CA LYS A 495 0.08 19.78 -36.07
C LYS A 495 0.96 18.56 -35.83
N LEU A 496 0.35 17.39 -35.72
CA LEU A 496 1.04 16.13 -35.44
C LEU A 496 0.70 15.11 -36.54
N ASP A 497 1.70 14.80 -37.37
CA ASP A 497 1.71 13.61 -38.22
C ASP A 497 3.02 12.86 -37.94
N LEU A 498 2.91 11.66 -37.35
CA LEU A 498 4.09 10.89 -36.96
C LEU A 498 4.76 10.18 -38.16
N ASN A 499 4.18 10.27 -39.36
CA ASN A 499 4.79 9.81 -40.59
C ASN A 499 5.71 10.87 -41.22
N GLU A 500 5.62 12.12 -40.78
CA GLU A 500 6.47 13.21 -41.25
C GLU A 500 7.70 13.37 -40.35
N ASP A 501 8.89 13.13 -40.92
CA ASP A 501 10.17 13.30 -40.22
C ASP A 501 10.37 14.73 -39.66
N ASP A 502 9.73 15.75 -40.26
CA ASP A 502 9.81 17.15 -39.84
C ASP A 502 9.05 17.44 -38.53
N VAL A 503 8.31 16.49 -37.97
CA VAL A 503 7.66 16.68 -36.67
C VAL A 503 8.62 16.36 -35.51
N PHE A 504 9.65 15.57 -35.78
CA PHE A 504 10.62 15.13 -34.78
C PHE A 504 11.80 16.09 -34.64
N ARG A 505 12.34 16.19 -33.42
CA ARG A 505 13.61 16.89 -33.20
C ARG A 505 14.78 16.05 -33.68
N ASP A 506 15.88 16.73 -33.99
CA ASP A 506 17.15 16.05 -34.23
C ASP A 506 17.73 15.48 -32.92
N LEU A 507 17.65 14.16 -32.74
CA LEU A 507 18.16 13.43 -31.58
C LEU A 507 19.70 13.33 -31.56
N SER A 508 20.39 13.75 -32.62
CA SER A 508 21.86 13.77 -32.67
C SER A 508 22.49 15.01 -32.03
N LYS A 509 21.66 15.97 -31.61
CA LYS A 509 22.07 17.24 -31.02
C LYS A 509 21.46 17.42 -29.62
N PRO A 510 22.18 18.03 -28.67
CA PRO A 510 21.57 18.52 -27.43
C PRO A 510 20.65 19.71 -27.74
N ILE A 511 19.74 20.01 -26.81
CA ILE A 511 18.73 21.05 -26.96
C ILE A 511 19.32 22.42 -27.32
N GLY A 512 20.35 22.87 -26.59
CA GLY A 512 20.98 24.16 -26.86
C GLY A 512 21.78 24.23 -28.17
N ALA A 513 21.96 23.11 -28.87
CA ALA A 513 22.57 23.07 -30.21
C ALA A 513 21.54 22.96 -31.35
N LEU A 514 20.24 23.01 -31.05
CA LEU A 514 19.18 23.00 -32.06
C LEU A 514 19.02 24.35 -32.75
N ASN A 515 19.18 25.45 -32.01
CA ASN A 515 19.24 26.80 -32.57
C ASN A 515 20.70 27.20 -32.81
N ASN A 516 21.06 27.47 -34.07
CA ASN A 516 22.42 27.82 -34.43
C ASN A 516 22.83 29.22 -33.93
N GLU A 517 21.89 30.16 -33.80
CA GLU A 517 22.19 31.53 -33.35
C GLU A 517 22.62 31.51 -31.88
N ASN A 518 21.80 30.93 -30.99
CA ASN A 518 22.13 30.76 -29.57
C ASN A 518 23.43 29.96 -29.37
N LEU A 519 23.67 28.97 -30.22
CA LEU A 519 24.84 28.10 -30.09
C LEU A 519 26.16 28.86 -30.26
N GLU A 520 26.23 29.82 -31.18
CA GLU A 520 27.45 30.61 -31.38
C GLU A 520 27.72 31.51 -30.16
N GLU A 521 26.69 32.13 -29.57
CA GLU A 521 26.84 32.90 -28.33
C GLU A 521 27.32 32.04 -27.16
N LEU A 522 26.77 30.83 -27.01
CA LEU A 522 27.21 29.89 -25.96
C LEU A 522 28.68 29.47 -26.15
N LYS A 523 29.13 29.32 -27.39
CA LYS A 523 30.55 29.04 -27.68
C LYS A 523 31.42 30.24 -27.33
N GLU A 524 31.01 31.46 -27.66
CA GLU A 524 31.75 32.68 -27.29
C GLU A 524 31.89 32.80 -25.76
N ILE A 525 30.81 32.54 -25.00
CA ILE A 525 30.84 32.54 -23.53
C ILE A 525 31.76 31.45 -22.99
N MET A 526 31.67 30.23 -23.55
CA MET A 526 32.53 29.11 -23.14
C MET A 526 34.00 29.42 -23.42
N GLU A 527 34.34 29.99 -24.57
CA GLU A 527 35.72 30.40 -24.91
C GLU A 527 36.22 31.49 -23.96
N PHE A 528 35.39 32.49 -23.64
CA PHE A 528 35.74 33.56 -22.72
C PHE A 528 35.92 33.09 -21.27
N MET A 529 35.13 32.09 -20.83
CA MET A 529 35.11 31.59 -19.45
C MET A 529 35.75 30.20 -19.28
N CYS A 530 36.52 29.73 -20.27
CA CYS A 530 37.09 28.38 -20.26
C CYS A 530 37.99 28.11 -19.04
N GLU A 531 38.77 29.11 -18.62
CA GLU A 531 39.64 29.04 -17.43
C GLU A 531 38.88 28.89 -16.11
N GLN A 532 37.57 29.17 -16.09
CA GLN A 532 36.69 29.03 -14.92
C GLN A 532 35.90 27.72 -14.90
N GLY A 533 36.19 26.78 -15.82
CA GLY A 533 35.50 25.49 -15.90
C GLY A 533 34.04 25.59 -16.37
N VAL A 534 33.71 26.66 -17.09
CA VAL A 534 32.38 26.87 -17.68
C VAL A 534 32.29 26.11 -19.00
N GLY A 535 31.38 25.15 -19.08
CA GLY A 535 31.01 24.49 -20.34
C GLY A 535 29.97 25.31 -21.10
N LEU A 536 29.54 24.82 -22.28
CA LEU A 536 28.44 25.42 -23.05
C LEU A 536 27.17 25.57 -22.21
N PHE A 537 26.91 24.60 -21.33
CA PHE A 537 25.73 24.61 -20.46
C PHE A 537 26.14 24.69 -18.99
N ASN A 538 25.68 25.74 -18.30
CA ASN A 538 26.01 25.98 -16.88
C ASN A 538 25.37 24.98 -15.90
N LYS A 539 24.41 24.18 -16.36
CA LYS A 539 23.55 23.31 -15.56
C LYS A 539 23.33 21.99 -16.29
N ALA A 540 23.12 20.89 -15.56
CA ALA A 540 22.82 19.60 -16.16
C ALA A 540 21.50 19.63 -16.97
N MET A 541 21.31 18.62 -17.84
CA MET A 541 20.13 18.48 -18.71
C MET A 541 18.77 18.54 -17.96
N ILE A 542 18.75 18.11 -16.70
CA ILE A 542 17.63 18.24 -15.77
C ILE A 542 18.20 18.59 -14.39
N SER A 543 17.57 19.52 -13.69
CA SER A 543 17.79 19.77 -12.26
C SER A 543 16.52 19.64 -11.43
N PRO A 544 16.66 19.63 -10.08
CA PRO A 544 15.52 19.67 -9.16
C PRO A 544 14.50 20.78 -9.47
N SER A 545 14.97 21.96 -9.87
CA SER A 545 14.10 23.08 -10.22
C SER A 545 13.17 22.75 -11.38
N ASP A 546 13.64 22.00 -12.38
CA ASP A 546 12.85 21.67 -13.58
C ASP A 546 11.81 20.61 -13.25
N ILE A 547 12.18 19.62 -12.42
CA ILE A 547 11.27 18.59 -11.96
C ILE A 547 10.12 19.23 -11.20
N TYR A 548 10.42 20.16 -10.29
CA TYR A 548 9.39 20.90 -9.57
C TYR A 548 8.59 21.82 -10.48
N HIS A 549 9.22 22.39 -11.52
CA HIS A 549 8.53 23.20 -12.52
C HIS A 549 7.49 22.39 -13.30
N TYR A 550 7.88 21.26 -13.90
CA TYR A 550 7.00 20.37 -14.63
C TYR A 550 5.92 19.78 -13.73
N MET A 551 6.30 19.28 -12.55
CA MET A 551 5.39 18.54 -11.67
C MET A 551 4.59 19.44 -10.72
N CYS A 552 4.55 20.76 -10.94
CA CYS A 552 4.00 21.74 -9.99
C CYS A 552 2.51 21.57 -9.65
N ARG A 553 1.79 20.74 -10.41
CA ARG A 553 0.37 20.41 -10.23
C ARG A 553 0.13 19.13 -9.42
N LEU A 554 1.16 18.33 -9.17
CA LEU A 554 1.07 17.09 -8.40
C LEU A 554 1.78 17.24 -7.04
N GLU A 555 1.11 16.88 -5.96
CA GLU A 555 1.78 16.72 -4.66
C GLU A 555 2.69 15.48 -4.73
N PRO A 556 3.93 15.52 -4.22
CA PRO A 556 4.49 16.52 -3.32
C PRO A 556 5.18 17.72 -3.96
N PHE A 557 5.35 17.70 -5.27
CA PHE A 557 6.17 18.64 -6.03
C PHE A 557 5.61 20.05 -5.98
N LYS A 558 4.28 20.20 -5.93
CA LYS A 558 3.60 21.48 -5.69
C LYS A 558 4.09 22.18 -4.42
N THR A 559 4.07 21.49 -3.28
CA THR A 559 4.58 22.01 -2.00
C THR A 559 6.08 22.30 -2.07
N LEU A 560 6.86 21.44 -2.75
CA LEU A 560 8.31 21.64 -2.90
C LEU A 560 8.63 22.87 -3.74
N LYS A 561 7.94 23.09 -4.87
CA LYS A 561 8.13 24.29 -5.70
C LYS A 561 7.93 25.57 -4.90
N LYS A 562 6.82 25.65 -4.14
CA LYS A 562 6.49 26.83 -3.32
C LYS A 562 7.56 27.16 -2.26
N ASN A 563 8.23 26.14 -1.72
CA ASN A 563 9.20 26.33 -0.66
C ASN A 563 10.59 26.73 -1.18
N TYR A 564 10.92 26.40 -2.43
CA TYR A 564 12.29 26.48 -2.93
C TYR A 564 12.48 27.35 -4.18
N PHE A 565 11.44 27.64 -4.96
CA PHE A 565 11.57 28.25 -6.30
C PHE A 565 10.47 29.29 -6.63
N ASP A 566 10.73 30.08 -7.67
CA ASP A 566 9.89 31.16 -8.21
C ASP A 566 8.47 30.72 -8.63
N ASN A 567 7.53 31.67 -8.67
CA ASN A 567 6.10 31.46 -8.97
C ASN A 567 5.81 31.22 -10.46
N ARG A 568 6.83 31.20 -11.34
CA ARG A 568 6.62 30.90 -12.77
C ARG A 568 6.03 29.51 -12.92
N HIS A 569 4.84 29.41 -13.50
CA HIS A 569 4.13 28.15 -13.65
C HIS A 569 4.37 27.53 -15.03
N PHE A 570 4.35 26.20 -15.08
CA PHE A 570 4.39 25.45 -16.32
C PHE A 570 2.97 25.44 -16.89
N ASP A 571 2.62 26.41 -17.74
CA ASP A 571 1.22 26.63 -18.13
C ASP A 571 0.88 26.17 -19.54
N SER A 572 1.86 26.03 -20.43
CA SER A 572 1.63 25.62 -21.82
C SER A 572 2.79 24.80 -22.36
N ILE A 573 2.48 23.70 -23.04
CA ILE A 573 3.48 22.82 -23.68
C ILE A 573 4.22 23.56 -24.79
N ILE A 574 3.49 24.34 -25.58
CA ILE A 574 4.04 25.09 -26.72
C ILE A 574 4.97 26.18 -26.21
N ASN A 575 4.55 26.92 -25.18
CA ASN A 575 5.39 27.97 -24.60
C ASN A 575 6.65 27.37 -23.95
N GLU A 576 6.54 26.22 -23.29
CA GLU A 576 7.71 25.55 -22.71
C GLU A 576 8.72 25.13 -23.79
N TRP A 577 8.26 24.56 -24.91
CA TRP A 577 9.14 24.27 -26.05
C TRP A 577 9.83 25.53 -26.60
N ASN A 578 9.07 26.61 -26.80
CA ASN A 578 9.61 27.88 -27.28
C ASN A 578 10.60 28.50 -26.28
N ASN A 579 10.31 28.40 -24.98
CA ASN A 579 11.20 28.85 -23.91
C ASN A 579 12.50 28.06 -23.92
N VAL A 580 12.46 26.74 -24.08
CA VAL A 580 13.67 25.90 -24.13
C VAL A 580 14.51 26.17 -25.39
N MET A 581 13.93 26.76 -26.42
CA MET A 581 14.60 27.18 -27.66
C MET A 581 15.08 28.63 -27.64
N SER A 582 14.73 29.44 -26.63
CA SER A 582 15.13 30.86 -26.54
C SER A 582 16.56 31.04 -26.02
N GLU A 583 17.15 32.21 -26.27
CA GLU A 583 18.52 32.58 -25.89
C GLU A 583 18.75 32.50 -24.36
N ASP A 584 17.85 33.07 -23.55
CA ASP A 584 17.95 33.08 -22.08
C ASP A 584 17.49 31.77 -21.39
N SER A 585 17.43 30.66 -22.14
CA SER A 585 16.80 29.43 -21.64
C SER A 585 17.74 28.54 -20.83
N THR A 586 17.14 27.55 -20.18
CA THR A 586 17.89 26.55 -19.39
C THR A 586 18.20 25.27 -20.18
N PHE A 587 17.82 25.20 -21.46
CA PHE A 587 18.07 24.09 -22.40
C PHE A 587 17.75 22.69 -21.83
N ASN A 588 16.71 22.59 -21.00
CA ASN A 588 16.39 21.36 -20.27
C ASN A 588 15.82 20.26 -21.19
N GLU A 589 16.11 19.01 -20.88
CA GLU A 589 15.44 17.83 -21.44
C GLU A 589 14.11 17.54 -20.70
N LEU A 590 13.47 16.39 -20.98
CA LEU A 590 12.21 15.98 -20.35
C LEU A 590 12.41 14.98 -19.20
N ILE A 591 11.32 14.75 -18.48
CA ILE A 591 11.18 13.70 -17.46
C ILE A 591 10.26 12.57 -17.97
N PRO A 592 10.36 11.33 -17.44
CA PRO A 592 9.58 10.20 -17.90
C PRO A 592 8.05 10.41 -17.86
N GLU A 593 7.55 11.24 -16.93
CA GLU A 593 6.12 11.50 -16.73
C GLU A 593 5.42 11.98 -18.00
N PHE A 594 6.12 12.68 -18.89
CA PHE A 594 5.62 13.11 -20.22
C PHE A 594 5.24 11.95 -21.16
N PHE A 595 5.50 10.70 -20.76
CA PHE A 595 5.26 9.50 -21.56
C PHE A 595 4.40 8.44 -20.87
N PHE A 596 3.93 8.69 -19.64
CA PHE A 596 3.06 7.74 -18.94
C PHE A 596 2.09 8.35 -17.91
N GLN A 597 2.31 9.57 -17.40
CA GLN A 597 1.50 10.13 -16.31
C GLN A 597 0.74 11.39 -16.77
N PRO A 598 -0.58 11.33 -17.01
CA PRO A 598 -1.36 12.52 -17.34
C PRO A 598 -1.64 13.45 -16.14
N GLU A 599 -1.57 12.94 -14.91
CA GLU A 599 -2.01 13.66 -13.70
C GLU A 599 -1.19 14.92 -13.38
N PHE A 600 0.06 15.03 -13.86
CA PHE A 600 0.85 16.24 -13.62
C PHE A 600 0.45 17.42 -14.51
N LEU A 601 -0.37 17.20 -15.54
CA LEU A 601 -0.86 18.24 -16.44
C LEU A 601 -2.18 18.88 -15.98
N CYS A 602 -2.87 18.26 -15.01
CA CYS A 602 -4.15 18.73 -14.50
C CYS A 602 -4.15 18.85 -12.97
N CYS A 603 -4.63 19.97 -12.45
CA CYS A 603 -4.93 20.15 -11.03
C CYS A 603 -6.18 21.02 -10.88
N ASP A 604 -7.03 20.69 -9.91
CA ASP A 604 -8.26 21.46 -9.62
C ASP A 604 -7.96 22.92 -9.21
N GLU A 605 -6.77 23.20 -8.67
CA GLU A 605 -6.43 24.54 -8.13
C GLU A 605 -5.65 25.43 -9.10
N LEU A 606 -4.70 24.87 -9.85
CA LEU A 606 -3.85 25.63 -10.80
C LEU A 606 -4.39 25.59 -12.23
N GLY A 607 -5.53 24.94 -12.44
CA GLY A 607 -6.08 24.69 -13.76
C GLY A 607 -5.28 23.67 -14.57
N LYS A 608 -5.71 23.48 -15.81
CA LYS A 608 -5.10 22.58 -16.80
C LYS A 608 -3.97 23.30 -17.53
N VAL A 609 -2.90 22.57 -17.85
CA VAL A 609 -1.88 23.03 -18.80
C VAL A 609 -2.51 23.16 -20.18
N GLU A 610 -2.19 24.22 -20.90
CA GLU A 610 -2.57 24.41 -22.29
C GLU A 610 -1.87 23.35 -23.15
N LEU A 611 -2.70 22.47 -23.72
CA LEU A 611 -2.24 21.38 -24.56
C LEU A 611 -2.16 21.81 -26.03
N PRO A 612 -1.32 21.14 -26.83
CA PRO A 612 -1.32 21.25 -28.28
C PRO A 612 -2.73 21.07 -28.89
N PRO A 613 -3.07 21.74 -30.01
CA PRO A 613 -4.39 21.66 -30.63
C PRO A 613 -4.85 20.24 -31.03
N TRP A 614 -3.90 19.33 -31.26
CA TRP A 614 -4.16 17.94 -31.63
C TRP A 614 -4.50 17.04 -30.44
N ALA A 615 -4.26 17.46 -29.19
CA ALA A 615 -4.59 16.71 -28.00
C ALA A 615 -5.89 17.22 -27.37
N LYS A 616 -6.93 16.37 -27.29
CA LYS A 616 -8.22 16.79 -26.69
C LYS A 616 -8.18 16.81 -25.17
N ASN A 617 -7.31 16.01 -24.58
CA ASN A 617 -7.13 15.91 -23.13
C ASN A 617 -5.70 15.44 -22.78
N GLU A 618 -5.39 15.49 -21.49
CA GLU A 618 -4.08 15.19 -20.93
C GLU A 618 -3.65 13.74 -21.19
N VAL A 619 -4.60 12.80 -21.15
CA VAL A 619 -4.32 11.38 -21.41
C VAL A 619 -3.94 11.17 -22.88
N GLU A 620 -4.68 11.80 -23.80
CA GLU A 620 -4.42 11.72 -25.23
C GLU A 620 -3.09 12.39 -25.62
N PHE A 621 -2.72 13.50 -24.96
CA PHE A 621 -1.40 14.10 -25.11
C PHE A 621 -0.28 13.11 -24.74
N ILE A 622 -0.33 12.53 -23.54
CA ILE A 622 0.67 11.58 -23.06
C ILE A 622 0.73 10.33 -23.95
N TYR A 623 -0.44 9.85 -24.40
CA TYR A 623 -0.54 8.69 -25.26
C TYR A 623 0.14 8.92 -26.62
N PHE A 624 -0.15 10.05 -27.27
CA PHE A 624 0.49 10.41 -28.54
C PHE A 624 1.97 10.72 -28.38
N HIS A 625 2.38 11.32 -27.27
CA HIS A 625 3.79 11.57 -27.01
C HIS A 625 4.57 10.26 -26.81
N ARG A 626 3.93 9.24 -26.22
CA ARG A 626 4.50 7.89 -26.18
C ARG A 626 4.47 7.21 -27.55
N LYS A 627 3.43 7.38 -28.38
CA LYS A 627 3.47 6.93 -29.79
C LYS A 627 4.62 7.58 -30.58
N ALA A 628 4.89 8.86 -30.34
CA ALA A 628 6.03 9.54 -30.94
C ALA A 628 7.37 8.92 -30.50
N LEU A 629 7.53 8.61 -29.20
CA LEU A 629 8.74 7.96 -28.68
C LEU A 629 8.96 6.55 -29.25
N GLU A 630 7.89 5.79 -29.46
CA GLU A 630 7.94 4.44 -30.01
C GLU A 630 7.90 4.41 -31.55
N SER A 631 7.95 5.57 -32.21
CA SER A 631 7.88 5.68 -33.67
C SER A 631 9.11 5.05 -34.36
N PRO A 632 8.99 4.66 -35.64
CA PRO A 632 10.13 4.18 -36.42
C PRO A 632 11.27 5.20 -36.50
N TYR A 633 10.94 6.49 -36.68
CA TYR A 633 11.93 7.57 -36.74
C TYR A 633 12.78 7.63 -35.46
N VAL A 634 12.12 7.64 -34.30
CA VAL A 634 12.83 7.71 -33.01
C VAL A 634 13.62 6.44 -32.77
N SER A 635 13.03 5.26 -33.01
CA SER A 635 13.70 3.97 -32.86
C SER A 635 15.03 3.91 -33.62
N LYS A 636 15.07 4.40 -34.86
CA LYS A 636 16.27 4.44 -35.70
C LYS A 636 17.34 5.43 -35.21
N ASN A 637 16.93 6.52 -34.56
CA ASN A 637 17.82 7.64 -34.19
C ASN A 637 18.13 7.76 -32.69
N LEU A 638 17.40 7.05 -31.82
CA LEU A 638 17.51 7.18 -30.36
C LEU A 638 18.90 6.85 -29.83
N ASN A 639 19.62 5.94 -30.49
CA ASN A 639 21.00 5.61 -30.14
C ASN A 639 21.94 6.83 -30.15
N LYS A 640 21.69 7.80 -31.04
CA LYS A 640 22.47 9.04 -31.11
C LYS A 640 22.27 9.93 -29.87
N TRP A 641 21.04 9.98 -29.35
CA TRP A 641 20.76 10.70 -28.10
C TRP A 641 21.35 9.95 -26.91
N ILE A 642 21.27 8.62 -26.90
CA ILE A 642 21.91 7.80 -25.86
C ILE A 642 23.42 8.04 -25.83
N ASP A 643 24.08 8.18 -26.99
CA ASP A 643 25.49 8.56 -27.06
C ASP A 643 25.79 9.91 -26.40
N LEU A 644 24.88 10.89 -26.49
CA LEU A 644 25.01 12.21 -25.85
C LEU A 644 24.78 12.16 -24.33
N VAL A 645 23.91 11.28 -23.85
CA VAL A 645 23.50 11.29 -22.43
C VAL A 645 24.22 10.24 -21.59
N PHE A 646 24.41 9.04 -22.11
CA PHE A 646 24.99 7.89 -21.39
C PHE A 646 26.23 7.30 -22.08
N GLY A 647 26.54 7.73 -23.30
CA GLY A 647 27.55 7.09 -24.14
C GLY A 647 28.79 7.94 -24.41
N VAL A 648 29.45 7.64 -25.52
CA VAL A 648 30.78 8.19 -25.87
C VAL A 648 30.79 9.71 -26.10
N ASN A 649 29.64 10.33 -26.43
CA ASN A 649 29.53 11.75 -26.75
C ASN A 649 29.05 12.61 -25.56
N GLN A 650 29.07 12.09 -24.33
CA GLN A 650 28.61 12.80 -23.12
C GLN A 650 29.43 14.05 -22.77
N LYS A 651 30.71 14.07 -23.16
CA LYS A 651 31.64 15.20 -22.96
C LYS A 651 32.38 15.48 -24.28
N ASN A 652 31.63 15.81 -25.33
CA ASN A 652 32.17 15.99 -26.69
C ASN A 652 31.93 17.42 -27.20
N ILE A 653 33.02 18.14 -27.46
CA ILE A 653 33.02 19.52 -27.95
C ILE A 653 32.48 19.60 -29.39
N GLU A 654 32.87 18.69 -30.28
CA GLU A 654 32.41 18.66 -31.68
C GLU A 654 30.90 18.41 -31.78
N LYS A 655 30.33 17.73 -30.79
CA LYS A 655 28.88 17.52 -30.66
C LYS A 655 28.16 18.62 -29.88
N ASN A 656 28.87 19.68 -29.49
CA ASN A 656 28.36 20.79 -28.68
C ASN A 656 27.66 20.32 -27.39
N ASN A 657 28.20 19.26 -26.76
CA ASN A 657 27.59 18.60 -25.61
C ASN A 657 28.55 18.62 -24.41
N VAL A 658 28.82 19.83 -23.93
CA VAL A 658 29.74 20.06 -22.80
C VAL A 658 29.03 20.90 -21.74
N PHE A 659 28.91 20.33 -20.55
CA PHE A 659 28.29 20.96 -19.39
C PHE A 659 29.36 21.55 -18.45
N SER A 660 28.93 22.27 -17.42
CA SER A 660 29.82 22.71 -16.33
C SER A 660 30.58 21.52 -15.74
N GLU A 661 31.86 21.70 -15.47
CA GLU A 661 32.74 20.68 -14.87
C GLU A 661 32.14 20.07 -13.60
N TYR A 662 31.48 20.88 -12.77
CA TYR A 662 30.83 20.45 -11.53
C TYR A 662 29.68 19.44 -11.73
N ALA A 663 29.14 19.34 -12.95
CA ALA A 663 28.02 18.44 -13.24
C ALA A 663 28.46 16.99 -13.50
N TYR A 664 29.75 16.75 -13.81
CA TYR A 664 30.30 15.43 -14.14
C TYR A 664 30.85 14.69 -12.92
N GLU A 665 31.03 13.36 -13.06
CA GLU A 665 31.58 12.48 -12.00
C GLU A 665 33.08 12.69 -11.77
N ASP A 666 33.84 13.05 -12.82
CA ASP A 666 35.29 13.24 -12.81
C ASP A 666 35.76 14.49 -12.05
N VAL A 667 34.83 15.34 -11.60
CA VAL A 667 35.12 16.48 -10.73
C VAL A 667 35.72 16.06 -9.38
N TRP A 668 35.45 14.82 -8.93
CA TRP A 668 35.96 14.30 -7.68
C TRP A 668 37.39 13.77 -7.84
N ASN A 669 38.36 14.57 -7.38
CA ASN A 669 39.78 14.20 -7.25
C ASN A 669 40.23 14.41 -5.79
N ASP A 670 41.44 13.95 -5.45
CA ASP A 670 41.97 14.03 -4.08
C ASP A 670 41.98 15.47 -3.55
N ASP A 671 42.25 16.46 -4.41
CA ASP A 671 42.27 17.87 -4.01
C ASP A 671 40.87 18.40 -3.66
N ASN A 672 39.88 18.11 -4.51
CA ASN A 672 38.50 18.56 -4.33
C ASN A 672 37.79 17.81 -3.19
N LEU A 673 38.18 16.57 -2.91
CA LEU A 673 37.64 15.78 -1.81
C LEU A 673 38.19 16.22 -0.45
N ASN A 674 39.47 16.56 -0.38
CA ASN A 674 40.15 16.94 0.86
C ASN A 674 39.91 18.42 1.24
N ASP A 675 39.64 19.29 0.27
CA ASP A 675 39.28 20.69 0.52
C ASP A 675 37.77 20.83 0.84
N SER A 676 37.47 21.07 2.12
CA SER A 676 36.09 21.22 2.61
C SER A 676 35.30 22.32 1.90
N LEU A 677 35.94 23.44 1.51
CA LEU A 677 35.24 24.54 0.84
C LEU A 677 34.86 24.16 -0.60
N LYS A 678 35.79 23.58 -1.35
CA LYS A 678 35.54 23.10 -2.71
C LYS A 678 34.52 21.97 -2.73
N ARG A 679 34.64 21.00 -1.81
CA ARG A 679 33.67 19.92 -1.66
C ARG A 679 32.26 20.46 -1.44
N ASN A 680 32.09 21.36 -0.47
CA ASN A 680 30.78 21.97 -0.19
C ASN A 680 30.22 22.74 -1.39
N LEU A 681 31.08 23.44 -2.14
CA LEU A 681 30.69 24.16 -3.35
C LEU A 681 30.22 23.22 -4.46
N ILE A 682 30.95 22.13 -4.73
CA ILE A 682 30.60 21.11 -5.73
C ILE A 682 29.30 20.40 -5.32
N GLU A 683 29.20 19.93 -4.07
CA GLU A 683 27.98 19.26 -3.58
C GLU A 683 26.75 20.19 -3.67
N SER A 684 26.91 21.47 -3.29
CA SER A 684 25.83 22.46 -3.39
C SER A 684 25.44 22.72 -4.85
N SER A 685 26.43 22.80 -5.75
CA SER A 685 26.21 22.93 -7.19
C SER A 685 25.42 21.75 -7.74
N LYS A 686 25.82 20.50 -7.45
CA LYS A 686 25.10 19.28 -7.87
C LYS A 686 23.67 19.22 -7.33
N ARG A 687 23.45 19.63 -6.06
CA ARG A 687 22.10 19.69 -5.46
C ARG A 687 21.19 20.73 -6.14
N ALA A 688 21.74 21.86 -6.61
CA ALA A 688 20.94 22.93 -7.22
C ALA A 688 20.79 22.78 -8.76
N LYS A 689 21.88 22.46 -9.44
CA LYS A 689 22.00 22.45 -10.91
C LYS A 689 21.86 21.06 -11.52
N GLY A 690 21.70 20.01 -10.71
CA GLY A 690 21.58 18.63 -11.16
C GLY A 690 22.94 18.02 -11.53
N GLN A 691 22.91 16.76 -11.94
CA GLN A 691 24.11 16.01 -12.32
C GLN A 691 23.93 15.24 -13.64
N ILE A 692 25.01 15.14 -14.40
CA ILE A 692 25.06 14.31 -15.61
C ILE A 692 25.07 12.83 -15.19
N PRO A 693 24.31 11.94 -15.86
CA PRO A 693 24.32 10.51 -15.54
C PRO A 693 25.74 9.92 -15.61
N THR A 694 26.04 8.89 -14.84
CA THR A 694 27.29 8.14 -15.02
C THR A 694 27.33 7.55 -16.43
N GLN A 695 28.48 7.67 -17.11
CA GLN A 695 28.69 7.14 -18.45
C GLN A 695 28.63 5.60 -18.42
N LEU A 696 27.77 5.02 -19.25
CA LEU A 696 27.55 3.58 -19.35
C LEU A 696 28.35 2.95 -20.50
N PHE A 697 28.50 3.70 -21.61
CA PHE A 697 29.10 3.17 -22.83
C PHE A 697 30.26 4.05 -23.30
N THR A 698 31.37 3.41 -23.64
CA THR A 698 32.57 4.07 -24.20
C THR A 698 32.67 3.91 -25.72
N ALA A 699 31.87 3.00 -26.30
CA ALA A 699 31.72 2.83 -27.74
C ALA A 699 30.40 3.43 -28.23
N GLN A 700 30.30 3.68 -29.53
CA GLN A 700 29.08 4.19 -30.15
C GLN A 700 27.91 3.22 -29.94
N HIS A 701 26.78 3.75 -29.50
CA HIS A 701 25.60 2.94 -29.21
C HIS A 701 25.01 2.36 -30.51
N PRO A 702 24.69 1.06 -30.54
CA PRO A 702 24.10 0.44 -31.72
C PRO A 702 22.72 1.04 -32.04
N SER A 703 22.42 1.23 -33.32
CA SER A 703 21.08 1.62 -33.77
C SER A 703 20.12 0.42 -33.70
N ARG A 704 18.84 0.69 -33.44
CA ARG A 704 17.77 -0.32 -33.46
C ARG A 704 17.46 -0.67 -34.92
N GLN A 705 17.45 -1.96 -35.23
CA GLN A 705 17.18 -2.44 -36.59
C GLN A 705 15.67 -2.54 -36.83
N ASP A 706 15.27 -2.40 -38.10
CA ASP A 706 13.91 -2.67 -38.53
C ASP A 706 13.55 -4.14 -38.29
N ILE A 707 12.27 -4.41 -38.02
CA ILE A 707 11.75 -5.73 -37.69
C ILE A 707 12.05 -6.69 -38.85
N GLN A 708 12.93 -7.66 -38.65
CA GLN A 708 13.00 -8.81 -39.55
C GLN A 708 11.78 -9.69 -39.26
N GLU A 709 10.89 -9.80 -40.24
CA GLU A 709 9.81 -10.79 -40.21
C GLU A 709 10.43 -12.18 -40.11
N ASN A 710 10.51 -12.71 -38.90
CA ASN A 710 10.79 -14.13 -38.73
C ASN A 710 9.66 -14.92 -39.40
N SER A 711 10.01 -15.93 -40.18
CA SER A 711 9.06 -16.89 -40.73
C SER A 711 8.41 -17.65 -39.57
N LYS A 712 7.24 -17.17 -39.13
CA LYS A 712 6.51 -17.75 -38.00
C LYS A 712 5.91 -19.09 -38.42
N LEU A 713 6.15 -20.13 -37.61
CA LEU A 713 5.60 -21.46 -37.83
C LEU A 713 4.09 -21.45 -37.52
N HIS A 714 3.28 -21.94 -38.47
CA HIS A 714 1.83 -22.04 -38.29
C HIS A 714 1.43 -23.30 -37.54
N HIS A 715 0.56 -23.17 -36.55
CA HIS A 715 -0.06 -24.30 -35.88
C HIS A 715 -1.45 -24.58 -36.46
N ASN A 716 -1.57 -25.58 -37.33
CA ASN A 716 -2.86 -26.16 -37.71
C ASN A 716 -3.19 -27.34 -36.81
N ILE A 717 -3.58 -27.05 -35.55
CA ILE A 717 -3.94 -28.09 -34.58
C ILE A 717 -5.46 -28.09 -34.42
N LYS A 718 -6.10 -29.20 -34.84
CA LYS A 718 -7.48 -29.51 -34.48
C LYS A 718 -7.47 -30.55 -33.38
N ILE A 719 -7.85 -30.14 -32.18
CA ILE A 719 -8.16 -31.06 -31.09
C ILE A 719 -9.67 -31.13 -31.00
N ASN A 720 -10.26 -32.33 -31.05
CA ASN A 720 -11.67 -32.52 -30.76
C ASN A 720 -11.78 -32.95 -29.28
N ILE A 721 -12.21 -32.03 -28.44
CA ILE A 721 -12.53 -32.30 -27.03
C ILE A 721 -14.02 -32.02 -26.85
N GLU A 722 -14.79 -33.01 -26.44
CA GLU A 722 -16.23 -32.82 -26.24
C GLU A 722 -16.50 -32.00 -24.98
N GLY A 723 -17.37 -31.00 -25.12
CA GLY A 723 -17.98 -30.26 -24.01
C GLY A 723 -16.97 -29.51 -23.14
N VAL A 724 -16.41 -28.39 -23.60
CA VAL A 724 -15.49 -27.59 -22.78
C VAL A 724 -16.27 -26.71 -21.79
N LEU A 725 -15.85 -26.70 -20.51
CA LEU A 725 -16.37 -25.81 -19.45
C LEU A 725 -15.41 -24.65 -19.14
N PHE A 726 -14.12 -24.94 -19.08
CA PHE A 726 -13.07 -23.96 -18.81
C PHE A 726 -11.86 -24.29 -19.67
N SER A 727 -11.16 -23.26 -20.11
CA SER A 727 -9.87 -23.41 -20.77
C SER A 727 -8.96 -22.27 -20.36
N LYS A 728 -7.68 -22.60 -20.20
CA LYS A 728 -6.60 -21.63 -20.13
C LYS A 728 -5.39 -22.06 -20.95
N MET A 729 -4.89 -21.19 -21.81
CA MET A 729 -3.63 -21.36 -22.54
C MET A 729 -2.52 -20.51 -21.91
N ASN A 730 -1.40 -21.16 -21.57
CA ASN A 730 -0.19 -20.49 -21.12
C ASN A 730 0.66 -20.06 -22.32
N CYS A 731 1.51 -19.04 -22.11
CA CYS A 731 2.42 -18.50 -23.13
C CYS A 731 3.42 -19.53 -23.70
N CYS A 732 3.67 -20.63 -23.00
CA CYS A 732 4.51 -21.75 -23.44
C CYS A 732 3.78 -22.76 -24.35
N GLY A 733 2.53 -22.49 -24.73
CA GLY A 733 1.72 -23.37 -25.57
C GLY A 733 1.11 -24.56 -24.82
N THR A 734 1.05 -24.52 -23.48
CA THR A 734 0.30 -25.52 -22.72
C THR A 734 -1.14 -25.05 -22.52
N ILE A 735 -2.09 -25.85 -22.95
CA ILE A 735 -3.53 -25.61 -22.83
C ILE A 735 -4.07 -26.52 -21.72
N LYS A 736 -4.73 -25.93 -20.74
CA LYS A 736 -5.45 -26.67 -19.69
C LYS A 736 -6.94 -26.52 -19.96
N ILE A 737 -7.62 -27.63 -20.19
CA ILE A 737 -9.03 -27.67 -20.52
C ILE A 737 -9.75 -28.50 -19.46
N ILE A 738 -10.89 -28.02 -18.99
CA ILE A 738 -11.80 -28.79 -18.13
C ILE A 738 -13.07 -29.05 -18.93
N THR A 739 -13.44 -30.33 -19.08
CA THR A 739 -14.65 -30.73 -19.80
C THR A 739 -15.89 -30.71 -18.91
N ASP A 740 -17.08 -30.83 -19.51
CA ASP A 740 -18.39 -30.94 -18.86
C ASP A 740 -18.55 -32.19 -17.98
N GLN A 741 -17.75 -33.22 -18.27
CA GLN A 741 -17.56 -34.40 -17.44
C GLN A 741 -16.53 -34.20 -16.31
N TYR A 742 -16.07 -32.96 -16.06
CA TYR A 742 -15.03 -32.62 -15.08
C TYR A 742 -13.72 -33.38 -15.28
N LYS A 743 -13.28 -33.53 -16.54
CA LYS A 743 -11.95 -34.06 -16.87
C LYS A 743 -10.99 -32.91 -17.13
N LEU A 744 -9.86 -32.89 -16.41
CA LEU A 744 -8.72 -32.02 -16.70
C LEU A 744 -7.93 -32.63 -17.86
N VAL A 745 -7.82 -31.89 -18.95
CA VAL A 745 -7.02 -32.20 -20.14
C VAL A 745 -5.91 -31.17 -20.23
N VAL A 746 -4.66 -31.58 -19.98
CA VAL A 746 -3.47 -30.74 -20.20
C VAL A 746 -2.85 -31.13 -21.53
N TYR A 747 -2.93 -30.23 -22.51
CA TYR A 747 -2.38 -30.39 -23.85
C TYR A 747 -1.16 -29.51 -24.02
N ASN A 748 -0.04 -30.08 -24.44
CA ASN A 748 1.16 -29.30 -24.74
C ASN A 748 1.33 -29.18 -26.27
N ILE A 749 1.20 -27.97 -26.81
CA ILE A 749 1.30 -27.68 -28.26
C ILE A 749 2.67 -28.09 -28.83
N ASN A 750 3.75 -27.90 -28.07
CA ASN A 750 5.11 -28.13 -28.55
C ASN A 750 5.47 -29.63 -28.63
N THR A 751 4.93 -30.43 -27.71
CA THR A 751 5.23 -31.87 -27.60
C THR A 751 4.10 -32.78 -28.07
N ASN A 752 2.93 -32.21 -28.40
CA ASN A 752 1.68 -32.93 -28.69
C ASN A 752 1.29 -33.97 -27.61
N SER A 753 1.73 -33.78 -26.37
CA SER A 753 1.37 -34.67 -25.26
C SER A 753 0.03 -34.27 -24.66
N ILE A 754 -0.80 -35.27 -24.33
CA ILE A 754 -2.10 -35.09 -23.68
C ILE A 754 -2.10 -35.83 -22.34
N ILE A 755 -2.39 -35.10 -21.25
CA ILE A 755 -2.62 -35.68 -19.93
C ILE A 755 -4.10 -35.51 -19.61
N VAL A 756 -4.81 -36.60 -19.33
CA VAL A 756 -6.23 -36.58 -18.94
C VAL A 756 -6.40 -37.12 -17.53
N LYS A 757 -7.10 -36.37 -16.67
CA LYS A 757 -7.40 -36.74 -15.28
C LYS A 757 -8.86 -36.44 -14.95
N GLN A 758 -9.49 -37.30 -14.16
CA GLN A 758 -10.85 -37.10 -13.65
C GLN A 758 -10.81 -36.30 -12.36
N LEU A 759 -11.59 -35.22 -12.28
CA LEU A 759 -11.77 -34.41 -11.08
C LEU A 759 -13.03 -34.85 -10.31
N LYS A 760 -13.04 -34.62 -9.00
CA LYS A 760 -14.17 -34.90 -8.09
C LYS A 760 -14.94 -33.61 -7.78
N LEU A 761 -15.41 -32.91 -8.80
CA LEU A 761 -16.09 -31.62 -8.65
C LEU A 761 -17.48 -31.63 -9.30
N SER A 762 -18.39 -30.82 -8.76
CA SER A 762 -19.75 -30.60 -9.29
C SER A 762 -20.09 -29.11 -9.34
N ASN A 763 -20.69 -28.65 -10.44
CA ASN A 763 -21.12 -27.26 -10.65
C ASN A 763 -20.05 -26.21 -10.30
N ALA A 764 -18.81 -26.44 -10.72
CA ALA A 764 -17.67 -25.62 -10.31
C ALA A 764 -17.47 -24.39 -11.20
N LYS A 765 -16.99 -23.30 -10.60
CA LYS A 765 -16.40 -22.15 -11.31
C LYS A 765 -14.88 -22.27 -11.27
N PHE A 766 -14.19 -21.82 -12.32
CA PHE A 766 -12.74 -21.97 -12.46
C PHE A 766 -12.04 -20.63 -12.72
N SER A 767 -10.81 -20.49 -12.26
CA SER A 767 -9.91 -19.38 -12.56
C SER A 767 -8.47 -19.86 -12.66
N ASP A 768 -7.67 -19.17 -13.46
CA ASP A 768 -6.28 -19.55 -13.71
C ASP A 768 -5.33 -19.10 -12.57
N PHE A 769 -4.34 -19.93 -12.25
CA PHE A 769 -3.35 -19.64 -11.22
C PHE A 769 -1.96 -20.18 -11.61
N GLY A 770 -1.47 -19.72 -12.75
CA GLY A 770 -0.13 -20.04 -13.24
C GLY A 770 -0.05 -21.49 -13.73
N ASP A 771 0.55 -22.37 -12.94
CA ASP A 771 0.59 -23.81 -13.22
C ASP A 771 -0.62 -24.56 -12.66
N ASN A 772 -1.31 -23.98 -11.68
CA ASN A 772 -2.48 -24.58 -11.05
C ASN A 772 -3.78 -23.90 -11.53
N ILE A 773 -4.92 -24.48 -11.16
CA ILE A 773 -6.26 -23.94 -11.41
C ILE A 773 -6.98 -23.81 -10.08
N ILE A 774 -7.62 -22.67 -9.85
CA ILE A 774 -8.49 -22.48 -8.69
C ILE A 774 -9.92 -22.82 -9.09
N ALA A 775 -10.56 -23.73 -8.35
CA ALA A 775 -11.94 -24.13 -8.56
C ALA A 775 -12.79 -23.85 -7.32
N TYR A 776 -13.99 -23.31 -7.52
CA TYR A 776 -14.98 -23.15 -6.46
C TYR A 776 -16.17 -24.08 -6.72
N SER A 777 -16.42 -25.03 -5.83
CA SER A 777 -17.47 -26.04 -5.94
C SER A 777 -18.02 -26.33 -4.54
N GLU A 778 -19.33 -26.52 -4.42
CA GLU A 778 -19.98 -26.95 -3.16
C GLU A 778 -19.62 -26.10 -1.91
N ASN A 779 -19.42 -24.79 -2.09
CA ASN A 779 -19.00 -23.82 -1.05
C ASN A 779 -17.56 -23.97 -0.53
N GLU A 780 -16.73 -24.74 -1.23
CA GLU A 780 -15.30 -24.91 -0.96
C GLU A 780 -14.45 -24.41 -2.14
N LEU A 781 -13.26 -23.91 -1.83
CA LEU A 781 -12.26 -23.48 -2.81
C LEU A 781 -11.12 -24.50 -2.87
N TYR A 782 -10.85 -25.00 -4.07
CA TYR A 782 -9.83 -26.00 -4.37
C TYR A 782 -8.72 -25.40 -5.23
N GLU A 783 -7.47 -25.76 -4.92
CA GLU A 783 -6.34 -25.65 -5.83
C GLU A 783 -6.09 -27.00 -6.50
N ILE A 784 -6.18 -27.01 -7.82
CA ILE A 784 -5.96 -28.17 -8.68
C ILE A 784 -4.59 -28.02 -9.33
N ASN A 785 -3.67 -28.93 -9.03
CA ASN A 785 -2.36 -28.94 -9.68
C ASN A 785 -2.40 -29.57 -11.08
N GLN A 786 -1.31 -29.45 -11.84
CA GLN A 786 -1.19 -30.07 -13.18
C GLN A 786 -1.39 -31.59 -13.19
N ASN A 787 -1.19 -32.26 -12.06
CA ASN A 787 -1.38 -33.71 -11.90
C ASN A 787 -2.84 -34.09 -11.57
N GLY A 788 -3.74 -33.11 -11.44
CA GLY A 788 -5.15 -33.30 -11.08
C GLY A 788 -5.38 -33.56 -9.59
N GLN A 789 -4.41 -33.24 -8.72
CA GLN A 789 -4.58 -33.32 -7.28
C GLN A 789 -5.32 -32.07 -6.79
N GLU A 790 -6.40 -32.29 -6.06
CA GLU A 790 -7.26 -31.25 -5.48
C GLU A 790 -6.83 -31.01 -4.02
N THR A 791 -6.54 -29.76 -3.68
CA THR A 791 -6.19 -29.34 -2.33
C THR A 791 -7.15 -28.26 -1.85
N ILE A 792 -7.73 -28.43 -0.67
CA ILE A 792 -8.69 -27.46 -0.12
C ILE A 792 -7.92 -26.28 0.46
N ILE A 793 -8.30 -25.07 0.04
CA ILE A 793 -7.70 -23.82 0.50
C ILE A 793 -8.49 -23.24 1.69
N HIS A 794 -9.79 -22.97 1.51
CA HIS A 794 -10.62 -22.33 2.54
C HIS A 794 -12.12 -22.60 2.29
N CYS A 795 -12.95 -22.53 3.34
CA CYS A 795 -14.41 -22.68 3.30
C CYS A 795 -15.16 -21.37 3.63
N SER A 796 -16.19 -21.04 2.83
CA SER A 796 -17.44 -20.31 3.17
C SER A 796 -17.90 -19.38 2.03
N ASN A 797 -19.16 -19.55 1.60
CA ASN A 797 -20.02 -18.68 0.79
C ASN A 797 -19.33 -17.50 0.06
N LEU A 798 -18.82 -17.76 -1.14
CA LEU A 798 -18.24 -16.73 -2.01
C LEU A 798 -19.27 -16.15 -2.99
N GLN A 799 -19.27 -14.83 -3.16
CA GLN A 799 -19.96 -14.16 -4.27
C GLN A 799 -19.12 -14.27 -5.56
N ASN A 800 -17.83 -13.99 -5.45
CA ASN A 800 -16.91 -13.95 -6.58
C ASN A 800 -15.46 -14.24 -6.14
N PHE A 801 -14.61 -14.64 -7.07
CA PHE A 801 -13.18 -14.78 -6.84
C PHE A 801 -12.41 -14.51 -8.13
N THR A 802 -11.16 -14.10 -7.99
CA THR A 802 -10.24 -13.91 -9.11
C THR A 802 -8.86 -14.31 -8.65
N SER A 803 -8.09 -14.91 -9.55
CA SER A 803 -6.74 -15.36 -9.26
C SER A 803 -5.80 -14.94 -10.37
N LEU A 804 -4.61 -14.48 -9.98
CA LEU A 804 -3.48 -14.21 -10.85
C LEU A 804 -2.22 -14.49 -10.04
N TYR A 805 -1.50 -15.56 -10.37
CA TYR A 805 -0.34 -16.00 -9.59
C TYR A 805 0.64 -14.84 -9.33
N PRO A 806 1.05 -14.56 -8.08
CA PRO A 806 0.82 -15.37 -6.88
C PRO A 806 -0.40 -14.95 -6.03
N TRP A 807 -1.24 -14.03 -6.48
CA TRP A 807 -2.34 -13.47 -5.69
C TRP A 807 -3.69 -14.14 -5.97
N LEU A 808 -4.46 -14.35 -4.92
CA LEU A 808 -5.84 -14.83 -4.95
C LEU A 808 -6.71 -13.83 -4.19
N ALA A 809 -7.71 -13.24 -4.84
CA ALA A 809 -8.71 -12.41 -4.17
C ALA A 809 -10.07 -13.12 -4.17
N THR A 810 -10.65 -13.26 -2.99
CA THR A 810 -11.98 -13.85 -2.80
C THR A 810 -12.92 -12.81 -2.20
N VAL A 811 -14.16 -12.77 -2.68
CA VAL A 811 -15.20 -11.87 -2.18
C VAL A 811 -16.29 -12.71 -1.56
N GLY A 812 -16.42 -12.65 -0.24
CA GLY A 812 -17.43 -13.39 0.50
C GLY A 812 -18.81 -12.73 0.45
N THR A 813 -19.85 -13.50 0.78
CA THR A 813 -21.22 -12.96 0.98
C THR A 813 -21.34 -12.01 2.17
N ASP A 814 -20.36 -12.05 3.07
CA ASP A 814 -20.16 -11.13 4.18
C ASP A 814 -19.66 -9.74 3.74
N LEU A 815 -19.52 -9.50 2.43
CA LEU A 815 -18.98 -8.28 1.84
C LEU A 815 -17.54 -8.02 2.28
N ILE A 816 -16.78 -9.09 2.52
CA ILE A 816 -15.37 -9.01 2.88
C ILE A 816 -14.55 -9.57 1.72
N ILE A 817 -13.58 -8.78 1.29
CA ILE A 817 -12.58 -9.16 0.30
C ILE A 817 -11.38 -9.70 1.06
N ARG A 818 -10.99 -10.94 0.77
CA ARG A 818 -9.83 -11.61 1.34
C ARG A 818 -8.79 -11.81 0.24
N ILE A 819 -7.60 -11.26 0.45
CA ILE A 819 -6.47 -11.36 -0.47
C ILE A 819 -5.45 -12.30 0.14
N SER A 820 -5.15 -13.40 -0.54
CA SER A 820 -4.18 -14.41 -0.16
C SER A 820 -3.02 -14.45 -1.15
N ASN A 821 -1.85 -14.91 -0.71
CA ASN A 821 -0.65 -15.08 -1.53
C ASN A 821 -0.37 -16.59 -1.71
N ALA A 822 0.23 -17.00 -2.82
CA ALA A 822 0.58 -18.39 -3.12
C ALA A 822 1.43 -19.06 -2.03
N THR A 823 2.19 -18.29 -1.24
CA THR A 823 2.95 -18.82 -0.10
C THR A 823 2.07 -19.35 1.02
N ASN A 824 0.90 -18.73 1.24
CA ASN A 824 -0.11 -19.17 2.19
C ASN A 824 -1.50 -18.77 1.69
N LEU A 825 -2.15 -19.69 0.98
CA LEU A 825 -3.51 -19.47 0.46
C LEU A 825 -4.59 -19.58 1.54
N ARG A 826 -4.31 -20.25 2.65
CA ARG A 826 -5.27 -20.53 3.72
C ARG A 826 -5.56 -19.32 4.58
N GLU A 827 -4.54 -18.54 4.90
CA GLU A 827 -4.71 -17.30 5.68
C GLU A 827 -4.62 -16.09 4.75
N PRO A 828 -5.65 -15.23 4.73
CA PRO A 828 -5.58 -14.02 3.91
C PRO A 828 -4.51 -13.09 4.47
N VAL A 829 -3.59 -12.67 3.60
CA VAL A 829 -2.60 -11.62 3.89
C VAL A 829 -3.31 -10.32 4.23
N GLN A 830 -4.42 -10.04 3.56
CA GLN A 830 -5.19 -8.81 3.75
C GLN A 830 -6.70 -9.07 3.69
N THR A 831 -7.43 -8.32 4.50
CA THR A 831 -8.89 -8.37 4.56
C THR A 831 -9.43 -6.95 4.43
N ILE A 832 -10.34 -6.73 3.49
CA ILE A 832 -10.88 -5.41 3.16
C ILE A 832 -12.41 -5.47 3.23
N THR A 833 -13.02 -4.56 3.99
CA THR A 833 -14.49 -4.46 4.08
C THR A 833 -15.05 -3.69 2.87
N TYR A 834 -16.01 -4.30 2.18
CA TYR A 834 -16.76 -3.73 1.06
C TYR A 834 -18.14 -3.29 1.57
N PHE A 835 -18.48 -2.00 1.44
CA PHE A 835 -19.76 -1.45 1.96
C PHE A 835 -20.86 -1.37 0.90
N ARG A 836 -20.84 -2.26 -0.09
CA ARG A 836 -21.77 -2.24 -1.23
C ARG A 836 -22.37 -3.64 -1.41
N GLU A 837 -23.44 -3.74 -2.19
CA GLU A 837 -24.31 -4.92 -2.17
C GLU A 837 -23.69 -6.18 -2.76
N LYS A 838 -23.40 -6.15 -4.06
CA LYS A 838 -23.04 -7.35 -4.82
C LYS A 838 -21.92 -7.03 -5.81
N THR A 839 -20.88 -7.85 -5.78
CA THR A 839 -19.77 -7.76 -6.74
C THR A 839 -20.05 -8.63 -7.96
N GLU A 840 -20.09 -8.02 -9.14
CA GLU A 840 -20.31 -8.75 -10.40
C GLU A 840 -18.99 -9.24 -11.01
N CYS A 841 -17.91 -8.49 -10.85
CA CYS A 841 -16.59 -8.86 -11.38
C CYS A 841 -15.44 -8.33 -10.51
N CYS A 842 -14.29 -9.00 -10.60
CA CYS A 842 -13.08 -8.71 -9.83
C CYS A 842 -11.85 -9.07 -10.67
N VAL A 843 -10.83 -8.20 -10.73
CA VAL A 843 -9.58 -8.43 -11.48
C VAL A 843 -8.38 -7.96 -10.69
N ILE A 844 -7.33 -8.79 -10.65
CA ILE A 844 -6.02 -8.47 -10.10
C ILE A 844 -5.04 -8.23 -11.24
N ASN A 845 -4.13 -7.25 -11.07
CA ASN A 845 -2.97 -7.07 -11.93
C ASN A 845 -1.70 -6.93 -11.08
N ASN A 846 -0.70 -7.76 -11.38
CA ASN A 846 0.56 -7.81 -10.65
C ASN A 846 1.50 -6.66 -11.02
N ASP A 847 1.58 -6.33 -12.30
CA ASP A 847 2.53 -5.33 -12.81
C ASP A 847 2.25 -3.94 -12.24
N PHE A 848 0.98 -3.62 -12.01
CA PHE A 848 0.52 -2.37 -11.40
C PHE A 848 0.26 -2.49 -9.88
N HIS A 849 0.28 -3.70 -9.32
CA HIS A 849 -0.10 -4.00 -7.94
C HIS A 849 -1.50 -3.46 -7.56
N VAL A 850 -2.50 -3.72 -8.42
CA VAL A 850 -3.86 -3.18 -8.27
C VAL A 850 -4.91 -4.29 -8.33
N LEU A 851 -5.96 -4.13 -7.52
CA LEU A 851 -7.19 -4.92 -7.55
C LEU A 851 -8.37 -4.01 -7.90
N VAL A 852 -9.14 -4.38 -8.94
CA VAL A 852 -10.34 -3.64 -9.36
C VAL A 852 -11.59 -4.48 -9.16
N ILE A 853 -12.61 -3.88 -8.56
CA ILE A 853 -13.89 -4.53 -8.27
C ILE A 853 -15.04 -3.75 -8.91
N GLY A 854 -15.89 -4.46 -9.64
CA GLY A 854 -17.12 -3.94 -10.23
C GLY A 854 -18.35 -4.27 -9.37
N SER A 855 -19.06 -3.22 -8.95
CA SER A 855 -20.34 -3.28 -8.24
C SER A 855 -21.52 -3.45 -9.18
N ASN A 856 -22.57 -4.13 -8.73
CA ASN A 856 -23.88 -4.20 -9.41
C ASN A 856 -24.58 -2.83 -9.58
N LYS A 857 -24.19 -1.82 -8.79
CA LYS A 857 -24.71 -0.44 -8.86
C LYS A 857 -23.91 0.49 -9.78
N GLY A 858 -22.94 -0.06 -10.51
CA GLY A 858 -22.17 0.70 -11.49
C GLY A 858 -21.03 1.49 -10.88
N ASP A 859 -20.38 0.95 -9.86
CA ASP A 859 -19.21 1.57 -9.25
C ASP A 859 -17.99 0.65 -9.40
N LEU A 860 -16.88 1.23 -9.84
CA LEU A 860 -15.57 0.60 -9.87
C LEU A 860 -14.76 1.05 -8.67
N ILE A 861 -14.25 0.10 -7.89
CA ILE A 861 -13.36 0.39 -6.78
C ILE A 861 -11.96 -0.11 -7.13
N ILE A 862 -10.98 0.77 -7.00
CA ILE A 862 -9.59 0.51 -7.30
C ILE A 862 -8.81 0.46 -5.98
N TYR A 863 -8.29 -0.72 -5.66
CA TYR A 863 -7.51 -1.03 -4.48
C TYR A 863 -6.04 -1.16 -4.83
N SER A 864 -5.16 -0.64 -3.97
CA SER A 864 -3.74 -0.97 -4.01
C SER A 864 -3.51 -2.25 -3.20
N LEU A 865 -2.86 -3.25 -3.81
CA LEU A 865 -2.52 -4.51 -3.14
C LEU A 865 -1.51 -4.31 -2.01
N GLU A 866 -0.64 -3.31 -2.12
CA GLU A 866 0.44 -3.06 -1.15
C GLU A 866 -0.16 -2.49 0.14
N ARG A 867 -0.96 -1.42 -0.01
CA ARG A 867 -1.51 -0.67 1.13
C ARG A 867 -2.81 -1.22 1.69
N SER A 868 -3.44 -2.17 1.00
CA SER A 868 -4.76 -2.70 1.35
C SER A 868 -5.88 -1.65 1.41
N VAL A 869 -5.70 -0.49 0.77
CA VAL A 869 -6.66 0.64 0.85
C VAL A 869 -7.16 0.98 -0.55
N SER A 870 -8.45 1.26 -0.67
CA SER A 870 -9.00 1.84 -1.90
C SER A 870 -8.46 3.26 -2.06
N PHE A 871 -7.77 3.53 -3.15
CA PHE A 871 -7.32 4.89 -3.43
C PHE A 871 -8.29 5.62 -4.35
N ARG A 872 -9.13 4.92 -5.12
CA ARG A 872 -10.17 5.56 -5.93
C ARG A 872 -11.46 4.74 -6.05
N VAL A 873 -12.57 5.46 -6.11
CA VAL A 873 -13.90 4.94 -6.45
C VAL A 873 -14.42 5.74 -7.63
N VAL A 874 -14.78 5.05 -8.71
CA VAL A 874 -15.29 5.66 -9.94
C VAL A 874 -16.73 5.22 -10.13
N SER A 875 -17.67 6.17 -10.15
CA SER A 875 -19.06 5.88 -10.43
C SER A 875 -19.31 5.94 -11.94
N LEU A 876 -19.86 4.86 -12.49
CA LEU A 876 -20.22 4.71 -13.89
C LEU A 876 -21.67 5.10 -14.17
N GLY A 877 -22.44 5.50 -13.16
CA GLY A 877 -23.88 5.74 -13.24
C GLY A 877 -24.69 4.48 -12.97
N LYS A 878 -26.01 4.52 -13.22
CA LYS A 878 -26.94 3.39 -12.97
C LYS A 878 -26.77 2.29 -14.02
N CYS A 879 -25.66 1.56 -13.96
CA CYS A 879 -25.34 0.45 -14.86
C CYS A 879 -24.83 -0.75 -14.07
N ILE A 880 -24.86 -1.93 -14.69
CA ILE A 880 -24.30 -3.15 -14.12
C ILE A 880 -22.96 -3.39 -14.80
N VAL A 881 -21.88 -3.52 -14.03
CA VAL A 881 -20.55 -3.83 -14.56
C VAL A 881 -20.43 -5.33 -14.78
N ASN A 882 -20.53 -5.77 -16.03
CA ASN A 882 -20.52 -7.19 -16.40
C ASN A 882 -19.12 -7.79 -16.30
N SER A 883 -18.12 -7.07 -16.78
CA SER A 883 -16.72 -7.52 -16.78
C SER A 883 -15.76 -6.34 -16.78
N VAL A 884 -14.57 -6.58 -16.24
CA VAL A 884 -13.48 -5.61 -16.20
C VAL A 884 -12.22 -6.32 -16.65
N VAL A 885 -11.28 -5.59 -17.26
CA VAL A 885 -9.93 -6.07 -17.53
C VAL A 885 -8.93 -4.94 -17.32
N ILE A 886 -7.69 -5.30 -16.96
CA ILE A 886 -6.57 -4.38 -16.81
C ILE A 886 -5.53 -4.74 -17.88
N THR A 887 -5.09 -3.76 -18.66
CA THR A 887 -4.11 -3.99 -19.72
C THR A 887 -2.67 -4.07 -19.18
N PRO A 888 -1.77 -4.84 -19.82
CA PRO A 888 -0.45 -5.14 -19.25
C PRO A 888 0.57 -3.99 -19.29
N SER A 889 0.57 -3.12 -20.30
CA SER A 889 1.62 -2.09 -20.47
C SER A 889 1.27 -0.75 -19.84
N TRP A 890 0.04 -0.28 -20.06
CA TRP A 890 -0.45 1.03 -19.59
C TRP A 890 -1.33 0.93 -18.35
N GLY A 891 -1.79 -0.27 -18.00
CA GLY A 891 -2.70 -0.46 -16.88
C GLY A 891 -4.08 0.15 -17.13
N PHE A 892 -4.53 0.24 -18.39
CA PHE A 892 -5.86 0.72 -18.71
C PHE A 892 -6.90 -0.22 -18.11
N ILE A 893 -7.86 0.36 -17.39
CA ILE A 893 -8.98 -0.36 -16.80
C ILE A 893 -10.15 -0.25 -17.78
N VAL A 894 -10.48 -1.33 -18.47
CA VAL A 894 -11.60 -1.39 -19.41
C VAL A 894 -12.78 -2.09 -18.73
N ALA A 895 -13.85 -1.36 -18.49
CA ALA A 895 -15.07 -1.87 -17.87
C ALA A 895 -16.20 -2.00 -18.91
N PHE A 896 -16.74 -3.20 -19.06
CA PHE A 896 -17.91 -3.49 -19.88
C PHE A 896 -19.14 -3.47 -18.99
N ALA A 897 -20.11 -2.63 -19.33
CA ALA A 897 -21.32 -2.44 -18.54
C ALA A 897 -22.58 -2.43 -19.40
N SER A 898 -23.69 -2.82 -18.77
CA SER A 898 -25.03 -2.79 -19.35
C SER A 898 -25.91 -1.81 -18.59
N GLU A 899 -26.68 -1.01 -19.32
CA GLU A 899 -27.66 -0.08 -18.77
C GLU A 899 -29.04 -0.36 -19.37
N THR A 900 -30.03 -0.48 -18.50
CA THR A 900 -31.43 -0.74 -18.90
C THR A 900 -32.21 0.55 -18.79
N SER A 901 -32.54 1.15 -19.94
CA SER A 901 -33.38 2.36 -20.04
C SER A 901 -34.61 2.05 -20.87
N ASP A 902 -35.81 2.39 -20.38
CA ASP A 902 -37.09 2.20 -21.08
C ASP A 902 -37.32 0.78 -21.64
N GLY A 903 -36.87 -0.24 -20.89
CA GLY A 903 -37.01 -1.65 -21.27
C GLY A 903 -36.04 -2.14 -22.35
N LYS A 904 -35.13 -1.30 -22.85
CA LYS A 904 -34.05 -1.69 -23.76
C LYS A 904 -32.72 -1.76 -23.01
N ALA A 905 -32.01 -2.87 -23.18
CA ALA A 905 -30.64 -3.02 -22.69
C ALA A 905 -29.67 -2.41 -23.70
N THR A 906 -28.89 -1.42 -23.27
CA THR A 906 -27.76 -0.87 -24.01
C THR A 906 -26.46 -1.35 -23.37
N PHE A 907 -25.45 -1.58 -24.18
CA PHE A 907 -24.16 -2.08 -23.71
C PHE A 907 -23.07 -1.10 -24.10
N PHE A 908 -22.13 -0.85 -23.20
CA PHE A 908 -21.00 0.02 -23.49
C PHE A 908 -19.73 -0.44 -22.77
N SER A 909 -18.60 -0.04 -23.32
CA SER A 909 -17.31 -0.06 -22.66
C SER A 909 -16.96 1.33 -22.16
N LYS A 910 -16.34 1.42 -20.99
CA LYS A 910 -15.68 2.62 -20.47
C LYS A 910 -14.24 2.28 -20.15
N THR A 911 -13.32 3.02 -20.77
CA THR A 911 -11.87 2.84 -20.56
C THR A 911 -11.35 3.94 -19.65
N PHE A 912 -10.61 3.55 -18.62
CA PHE A 912 -9.97 4.43 -17.65
C PHE A 912 -8.46 4.23 -17.67
N ASN A 913 -7.69 5.24 -17.27
CA ASN A 913 -6.29 5.01 -16.90
C ASN A 913 -6.21 4.24 -15.57
N ILE A 914 -5.01 3.77 -15.19
CA ILE A 914 -4.80 3.00 -13.94
C ILE A 914 -5.24 3.78 -12.69
N ASN A 915 -5.16 5.11 -12.78
CA ASN A 915 -5.58 5.98 -11.71
C ASN A 915 -7.07 6.24 -11.71
N GLY A 916 -7.89 5.81 -12.68
CA GLY A 916 -9.35 5.98 -12.73
C GLY A 916 -9.86 7.26 -13.40
N MET A 917 -9.05 7.95 -14.21
CA MET A 917 -9.49 9.00 -15.13
C MET A 917 -10.16 8.40 -16.35
N LEU A 918 -11.35 8.89 -16.72
CA LEU A 918 -12.07 8.41 -17.91
C LEU A 918 -11.36 8.84 -19.18
N ILE A 919 -11.08 7.87 -20.06
CA ILE A 919 -10.46 8.08 -21.37
C ILE A 919 -11.55 8.14 -22.44
N ARG A 920 -12.35 7.08 -22.58
CA ARG A 920 -13.40 6.95 -23.61
C ARG A 920 -14.58 6.11 -23.13
N ARG A 921 -15.72 6.31 -23.80
CA ARG A 921 -16.91 5.45 -23.72
C ARG A 921 -17.29 5.05 -25.14
N VAL A 922 -17.48 3.75 -25.38
CA VAL A 922 -17.87 3.21 -26.70
C VAL A 922 -19.03 2.24 -26.55
N GLU A 923 -20.04 2.33 -27.42
CA GLU A 923 -21.17 1.40 -27.44
C GLU A 923 -20.73 0.05 -28.05
N ILE A 924 -21.12 -1.06 -27.42
CA ILE A 924 -20.75 -2.41 -27.84
C ILE A 924 -22.01 -3.19 -28.25
N PRO A 925 -21.90 -4.18 -29.16
CA PRO A 925 -23.08 -4.85 -29.71
C PRO A 925 -23.81 -5.77 -28.71
N GLY A 926 -23.19 -6.12 -27.58
CA GLY A 926 -23.78 -7.04 -26.60
C GLY A 926 -22.90 -7.32 -25.40
N ILE A 927 -23.30 -8.31 -24.59
CA ILE A 927 -22.58 -8.71 -23.38
C ILE A 927 -21.28 -9.40 -23.76
N VAL A 928 -20.18 -8.89 -23.20
CA VAL A 928 -18.85 -9.47 -23.36
C VAL A 928 -18.62 -10.57 -22.33
N LYS A 929 -18.37 -11.79 -22.80
CA LYS A 929 -18.15 -12.96 -21.92
C LYS A 929 -16.68 -13.35 -21.79
N VAL A 930 -15.92 -13.22 -22.88
CA VAL A 930 -14.52 -13.66 -22.96
C VAL A 930 -13.68 -12.50 -23.43
N ILE A 931 -12.57 -12.24 -22.72
CA ILE A 931 -11.68 -11.12 -22.95
C ILE A 931 -10.24 -11.58 -22.77
N THR A 932 -9.34 -11.11 -23.62
CA THR A 932 -7.90 -11.18 -23.40
C THR A 932 -7.24 -9.85 -23.78
N THR A 933 -6.15 -9.55 -23.09
CA THR A 933 -5.31 -8.38 -23.35
C THR A 933 -3.87 -8.81 -23.59
N TRP A 934 -3.13 -8.04 -24.38
CA TRP A 934 -1.71 -8.24 -24.60
C TRP A 934 -1.02 -6.92 -24.93
N LYS A 935 0.31 -6.92 -24.82
CA LYS A 935 1.18 -5.81 -25.19
C LYS A 935 1.78 -6.06 -26.57
N SER A 936 1.81 -5.05 -27.44
CA SER A 936 2.54 -5.10 -28.71
C SER A 936 4.06 -4.93 -28.50
N ILE A 937 4.85 -5.20 -29.53
CA ILE A 937 6.30 -4.94 -29.53
C ILE A 937 6.66 -3.45 -29.30
N HIS A 938 5.71 -2.55 -29.60
CA HIS A 938 5.83 -1.11 -29.38
C HIS A 938 5.28 -0.66 -28.02
N GLY A 939 4.82 -1.58 -27.17
CA GLY A 939 4.34 -1.25 -25.82
C GLY A 939 2.91 -0.73 -25.75
N PHE A 940 2.12 -0.91 -26.81
CA PHE A 940 0.71 -0.53 -26.83
C PHE A 940 -0.17 -1.73 -26.52
N ASP A 941 -1.24 -1.47 -25.78
CA ASP A 941 -2.12 -2.52 -25.30
C ASP A 941 -3.26 -2.78 -26.28
N PHE A 942 -3.44 -4.05 -26.58
CA PHE A 942 -4.52 -4.56 -27.42
C PHE A 942 -5.47 -5.42 -26.60
N LEU A 943 -6.70 -5.48 -27.09
CA LEU A 943 -7.79 -6.20 -26.49
C LEU A 943 -8.49 -7.03 -27.57
N ALA A 944 -8.76 -8.29 -27.26
CA ALA A 944 -9.69 -9.11 -28.02
C ALA A 944 -10.83 -9.53 -27.10
N PHE A 945 -12.06 -9.42 -27.60
CA PHE A 945 -13.25 -9.75 -26.83
C PHE A 945 -14.32 -10.41 -27.70
N ALA A 946 -15.13 -11.27 -27.09
CA ALA A 946 -16.23 -11.95 -27.77
C ALA A 946 -17.60 -11.46 -27.31
N VAL A 947 -18.45 -11.20 -28.29
CA VAL A 947 -19.89 -11.00 -28.11
C VAL A 947 -20.61 -12.12 -28.86
N GLU A 948 -21.33 -12.96 -28.13
CA GLU A 948 -21.97 -14.18 -28.64
C GLU A 948 -21.00 -15.10 -29.41
N ARG A 949 -21.01 -15.05 -30.74
CA ARG A 949 -20.18 -15.87 -31.64
C ARG A 949 -19.12 -15.06 -32.39
N THR A 950 -19.08 -13.75 -32.17
CA THR A 950 -18.23 -12.83 -32.91
C THR A 950 -17.10 -12.35 -32.02
N VAL A 951 -15.87 -12.47 -32.51
CA VAL A 951 -14.65 -11.97 -31.87
C VAL A 951 -14.27 -10.65 -32.52
N PHE A 952 -14.02 -9.65 -31.70
CA PHE A 952 -13.53 -8.33 -32.08
C PHE A 952 -12.13 -8.11 -31.52
N ILE A 953 -11.32 -7.32 -32.22
CA ILE A 953 -10.01 -6.86 -31.78
C ILE A 953 -9.95 -5.36 -31.93
N CYS A 954 -9.33 -4.70 -30.97
CA CYS A 954 -9.01 -3.28 -31.06
C CYS A 954 -7.82 -2.91 -30.18
N GLU A 955 -7.19 -1.77 -30.49
CA GLU A 955 -6.30 -1.08 -29.56
C GLU A 955 -7.13 -0.61 -28.34
N ALA A 956 -6.67 -0.93 -27.13
CA ALA A 956 -7.43 -0.70 -25.89
C ALA A 956 -7.70 0.80 -25.62
N PHE A 957 -6.83 1.68 -26.10
CA PHE A 957 -6.97 3.13 -25.94
C PHE A 957 -8.12 3.72 -26.78
N TYR A 958 -8.27 3.29 -28.04
CA TYR A 958 -9.32 3.81 -28.93
C TYR A 958 -10.62 3.05 -28.82
N MET A 959 -10.57 1.74 -28.53
CA MET A 959 -11.74 0.85 -28.55
C MET A 959 -12.51 0.92 -29.88
N ASN A 960 -11.80 0.98 -31.01
CA ASN A 960 -12.40 1.00 -32.35
C ASN A 960 -12.46 -0.43 -32.93
N PHE A 961 -13.65 -1.00 -33.11
CA PHE A 961 -13.87 -2.40 -33.50
C PHE A 961 -14.97 -2.59 -34.56
N ASN A 962 -15.04 -1.69 -35.55
CA ASN A 962 -16.14 -1.68 -36.52
C ASN A 962 -16.34 -2.99 -37.30
N GLU A 963 -15.27 -3.73 -37.58
CA GLU A 963 -15.33 -5.00 -38.32
C GLU A 963 -15.10 -6.22 -37.42
N PRO A 964 -15.87 -7.30 -37.61
CA PRO A 964 -15.66 -8.54 -36.86
C PRO A 964 -14.36 -9.20 -37.28
N PHE A 965 -13.47 -9.50 -36.33
CA PHE A 965 -12.22 -10.19 -36.60
C PHE A 965 -12.46 -11.66 -36.96
N MET A 966 -13.34 -12.35 -36.24
CA MET A 966 -13.69 -13.74 -36.50
C MET A 966 -15.14 -14.01 -36.13
N ILE A 967 -15.85 -14.77 -36.97
CA ILE A 967 -17.20 -15.27 -36.67
C ILE A 967 -17.11 -16.78 -36.49
N LEU A 968 -17.61 -17.27 -35.36
CA LEU A 968 -17.56 -18.67 -34.97
C LEU A 968 -18.92 -19.36 -35.15
N GLU A 969 -18.89 -20.69 -35.27
CA GLU A 969 -20.11 -21.49 -35.31
C GLU A 969 -20.76 -21.57 -33.92
N THR A 970 -19.92 -21.76 -32.90
CA THR A 970 -20.29 -21.81 -31.48
C THR A 970 -19.59 -20.72 -30.68
N PRO A 971 -20.18 -20.28 -29.55
CA PRO A 971 -19.60 -19.23 -28.73
C PRO A 971 -18.23 -19.65 -28.17
N PRO A 972 -17.26 -18.72 -28.10
CA PRO A 972 -15.95 -18.99 -27.55
C PRO A 972 -16.02 -19.10 -26.02
N ILE A 973 -15.14 -19.93 -25.47
CA ILE A 973 -14.91 -20.07 -24.03
C ILE A 973 -13.62 -19.35 -23.63
N GLU A 974 -12.61 -19.41 -24.49
CA GLU A 974 -11.33 -18.75 -24.27
C GLU A 974 -10.85 -18.08 -25.55
N ILE A 975 -10.24 -16.90 -25.39
CA ILE A 975 -9.44 -16.21 -26.38
C ILE A 975 -8.07 -16.00 -25.74
N SER A 976 -7.00 -16.36 -26.44
CA SER A 976 -5.63 -16.20 -25.95
C SER A 976 -4.76 -15.69 -27.07
N TYR A 977 -3.87 -14.74 -26.77
CA TYR A 977 -2.91 -14.23 -27.73
C TYR A 977 -1.57 -14.95 -27.57
N LEU A 978 -1.06 -15.50 -28.67
CA LEU A 978 0.23 -16.18 -28.74
C LEU A 978 1.30 -15.19 -29.21
N THR A 979 2.14 -14.73 -28.29
CA THR A 979 3.21 -13.76 -28.58
C THR A 979 4.26 -14.31 -29.57
N GLN A 980 4.50 -15.62 -29.57
CA GLN A 980 5.51 -16.26 -30.44
C GLN A 980 5.08 -16.31 -31.91
N THR A 981 3.80 -16.60 -32.17
CA THR A 981 3.25 -16.73 -33.53
C THR A 981 2.44 -15.52 -33.98
N ASP A 982 2.13 -14.59 -33.07
CA ASP A 982 1.28 -13.42 -33.30
C ASP A 982 -0.11 -13.81 -33.83
N GLU A 983 -0.66 -14.84 -33.20
CA GLU A 983 -1.96 -15.43 -33.53
C GLU A 983 -2.88 -15.33 -32.32
N ILE A 984 -4.16 -15.13 -32.59
CA ILE A 984 -5.20 -15.35 -31.61
C ILE A 984 -5.69 -16.79 -31.73
N ALA A 985 -5.56 -17.52 -30.62
CA ALA A 985 -6.17 -18.81 -30.42
C ALA A 985 -7.54 -18.63 -29.78
N VAL A 986 -8.57 -19.23 -30.39
CA VAL A 986 -9.92 -19.23 -29.86
C VAL A 986 -10.38 -20.66 -29.62
N ILE A 987 -10.79 -20.95 -28.39
CA ILE A 987 -11.29 -22.26 -27.98
C ILE A 987 -12.80 -22.17 -27.84
N THR A 988 -13.51 -23.00 -28.60
CA THR A 988 -14.97 -23.04 -28.67
C THR A 988 -15.56 -24.07 -27.71
N ARG A 989 -16.87 -23.98 -27.44
CA ARG A 989 -17.57 -24.93 -26.57
C ARG A 989 -17.56 -26.38 -27.06
N GLU A 990 -17.47 -26.58 -28.37
CA GLU A 990 -17.33 -27.90 -29.01
C GLU A 990 -15.88 -28.42 -28.97
N GLY A 991 -14.97 -27.70 -28.30
CA GLY A 991 -13.57 -28.03 -28.16
C GLY A 991 -12.70 -27.76 -29.36
N SER A 992 -13.25 -27.18 -30.44
CA SER A 992 -12.44 -26.78 -31.59
C SER A 992 -11.57 -25.57 -31.22
N ILE A 993 -10.29 -25.63 -31.60
CA ILE A 993 -9.32 -24.55 -31.45
C ILE A 993 -9.08 -23.93 -32.83
N LYS A 994 -9.31 -22.63 -32.96
CA LYS A 994 -9.08 -21.88 -34.19
C LYS A 994 -7.96 -20.86 -33.96
N PHE A 995 -6.98 -20.85 -34.85
CA PHE A 995 -5.90 -19.86 -34.86
C PHE A 995 -6.14 -18.89 -36.01
N LYS A 996 -5.95 -17.60 -35.76
CA LYS A 996 -5.93 -16.57 -36.80
C LYS A 996 -4.86 -15.53 -36.48
N GLN A 997 -4.04 -15.23 -37.47
CA GLN A 997 -2.97 -14.25 -37.35
C GLN A 997 -3.53 -12.85 -37.13
N VAL A 998 -2.85 -12.10 -36.25
CA VAL A 998 -3.10 -10.69 -36.00
C VAL A 998 -1.93 -9.94 -36.58
N HIS A 999 -2.17 -9.08 -37.56
CA HIS A 999 -1.18 -8.09 -37.97
C HIS A 999 -1.35 -6.87 -37.06
N VAL A 1000 -0.63 -6.87 -35.93
CA VAL A 1000 -0.75 -5.82 -34.91
C VAL A 1000 -0.36 -4.45 -35.49
N ASP A 1001 0.56 -4.43 -36.45
CA ASP A 1001 1.01 -3.20 -37.13
C ASP A 1001 -0.09 -2.60 -38.03
N ASP A 1002 -0.93 -3.43 -38.65
CA ASP A 1002 -2.10 -2.97 -39.43
C ASP A 1002 -3.19 -2.36 -38.53
N LEU A 1003 -3.19 -2.72 -37.25
CA LEU A 1003 -4.13 -2.21 -36.24
C LEU A 1003 -3.60 -0.96 -35.53
N LEU A 1004 -2.31 -0.64 -35.64
CA LEU A 1004 -1.71 0.61 -35.18
C LEU A 1004 -2.05 1.75 -36.17
N ILE A 1005 -3.33 2.00 -36.38
CA ILE A 1005 -3.78 3.13 -37.19
C ILE A 1005 -3.62 4.40 -36.34
N LEU A 1006 -2.76 5.31 -36.81
CA LEU A 1006 -2.70 6.71 -36.37
C LEU A 1006 -3.77 7.53 -37.08
#